data_AF-A0A7X3FKK7-F1
#
_entry.id   AF-A0A7X3FKK7-F1
#
_cell.length_a   1.000
_cell.length_b   1.000
_cell.length_c   1.000
_cell.angle_alpha   90.00
_cell.angle_beta   90.00
_cell.angle_gamma   90.00
#
_symmetry.space_group_name_H-M   'P 1'
#
loop_
_entity.id
_entity.type
_entity.pdbx_description
1 polymer ?
#
loop_
_entity_poly.entity_id
_entity_poly.type
_entity_poly.pdbx_seq_one_letter_code
_entity_poly.pdbx_strand_id
1 'polypeptide(L)'
;MQHPAKFFKYLKPSTGKERKLLTRRWSFLCVGVLLALVSIVIPLQAGLPHAQMADTDSKVLESSRIPAGQISAGANPGRTLDKAQSGGQASHAKGETGPQGEGKAGSTGAGAASKPSAAGNKLIPVMEPDTRIALAPTIVTELQNKEELSKLKAPALPATLILHVNSGLIVTDPAGKTELGSLETVLSTVDGQMIPAFYVKNKETVDRLVSMLKRKGIEDAFVVSDQGELVKRARTEYPVVRGIVDFSAAGDLSREGLMNIRRQTTKNLAKIAIMPAAASSREAVNYLQQRLIVVWAKEISDAPRTNLAVHTLITAGVNGIVTDSPKIALGALKLYSHEKTLVRKPYIIAHRGMPSKAPENTIISGRLGLEAGADFIENDMYLTKDGHLVIIHDPVVESTTNGKGKVEDFTLAQLKKLNANKLFPSGYPNVQIPTLEEQIDLARSKGKMILAEMKSKNPAAMEKLVQVIRDKNAEDLMNVMSFDAEQLRRLSELMPEMPCGLLTGEIANESKVDQSLSGTLKLMQVRNTTLNTTYSGLGQNFMEAAKHRGLIVSPWTFNDKANFMRYFGYGAYGITTDYAFWASDWAASVTPGIEKVVLDMNESTGLSVIVETFKGTRTDSKAEIIVLDGQDKIVVSGGKVTAKEQGTAHVLLRYTASIEGGGRYDLYTQPVTLEVSETGGAAVKL
;
A
#
# COMPACT_ATOMS: atom_id res chain seq x y z
N MET A 1 -24.33 -56.21 34.90
CA MET A 1 -25.29 -55.22 35.46
C MET A 1 -24.68 -53.84 35.18
N GLN A 2 -25.25 -52.90 34.43
CA GLN A 2 -26.56 -52.71 33.81
C GLN A 2 -26.39 -51.92 32.49
N HIS A 3 -27.36 -52.12 31.61
CA HIS A 3 -27.51 -51.60 30.26
C HIS A 3 -27.70 -50.07 30.16
N PRO A 4 -27.36 -49.48 29.00
CA PRO A 4 -27.99 -48.28 28.45
C PRO A 4 -29.16 -48.63 27.52
N ALA A 5 -30.25 -47.85 27.49
CA ALA A 5 -31.19 -47.83 26.37
C ALA A 5 -32.17 -46.63 26.42
N LYS A 6 -32.60 -46.25 25.20
CA LYS A 6 -33.70 -45.35 24.80
C LYS A 6 -33.26 -43.87 24.65
N PHE A 7 -33.52 -43.14 23.57
CA PHE A 7 -34.62 -43.14 22.61
C PHE A 7 -34.15 -42.39 21.34
N PHE A 8 -34.37 -42.91 20.13
CA PHE A 8 -34.69 -42.07 18.96
C PHE A 8 -35.60 -42.86 18.02
N LYS A 9 -36.77 -42.28 17.76
CA LYS A 9 -37.90 -42.82 16.99
C LYS A 9 -37.95 -42.06 15.65
N TYR A 10 -38.06 -42.82 14.56
CA TYR A 10 -38.66 -42.50 13.26
C TYR A 10 -38.19 -41.27 12.46
N LEU A 11 -37.41 -41.53 11.41
CA LEU A 11 -37.72 -41.07 10.03
C LEU A 11 -37.36 -42.21 9.05
N LYS A 12 -38.31 -42.55 8.16
CA LYS A 12 -38.23 -43.64 7.16
C LYS A 12 -37.21 -43.31 6.05
N PRO A 13 -36.48 -44.30 5.50
CA PRO A 13 -35.91 -44.21 4.15
C PRO A 13 -36.84 -44.84 3.12
N SER A 14 -37.04 -44.14 2.01
CA SER A 14 -37.68 -44.66 0.81
C SER A 14 -36.65 -45.35 -0.09
N THR A 15 -37.09 -46.47 -0.66
CA THR A 15 -36.66 -47.12 -1.91
C THR A 15 -35.28 -47.77 -2.02
N GLY A 16 -35.29 -49.05 -2.43
CA GLY A 16 -34.27 -49.64 -3.30
C GLY A 16 -33.56 -50.88 -2.77
N LYS A 17 -34.06 -52.06 -3.18
CA LYS A 17 -33.34 -53.35 -3.33
C LYS A 17 -31.86 -53.11 -3.71
N GLU A 18 -30.84 -53.76 -3.16
CA GLU A 18 -30.66 -55.21 -3.14
C GLU A 18 -29.48 -55.61 -2.22
N ARG A 19 -29.59 -56.81 -1.65
CA ARG A 19 -28.62 -57.51 -0.80
C ARG A 19 -27.52 -58.20 -1.63
N LYS A 20 -26.40 -58.48 -0.95
CA LYS A 20 -25.46 -59.66 -1.00
C LYS A 20 -24.01 -59.13 -1.00
N LEU A 21 -23.01 -59.62 -0.26
CA LEU A 21 -22.73 -60.81 0.57
C LEU A 21 -21.55 -60.38 1.49
N LEU A 22 -21.64 -60.36 2.81
CA LEU A 22 -21.18 -61.41 3.75
C LEU A 22 -19.87 -62.17 3.42
N THR A 23 -18.93 -62.07 4.37
CA THR A 23 -17.88 -63.02 4.81
C THR A 23 -16.48 -63.02 4.16
N ARG A 24 -15.46 -62.72 4.99
CA ARG A 24 -14.40 -63.64 5.51
C ARG A 24 -13.18 -62.78 5.90
N ARG A 25 -12.96 -62.56 7.20
CA ARG A 25 -12.12 -63.35 8.12
C ARG A 25 -10.63 -63.42 7.76
N TRP A 26 -9.84 -62.72 8.59
CA TRP A 26 -8.63 -63.18 9.32
C TRP A 26 -7.44 -63.70 8.50
N SER A 27 -6.25 -63.14 8.74
CA SER A 27 -5.18 -63.84 9.51
C SER A 27 -3.89 -63.02 9.65
N PHE A 28 -3.37 -62.99 10.89
CA PHE A 28 -1.98 -63.13 11.38
C PHE A 28 -0.85 -62.19 10.86
N LEU A 29 -0.18 -61.42 11.74
CA LEU A 29 1.01 -61.77 12.59
C LEU A 29 2.29 -61.86 11.70
N CYS A 30 3.49 -61.37 12.00
CA CYS A 30 4.18 -61.10 13.27
C CYS A 30 5.59 -60.48 12.97
N VAL A 31 6.26 -59.91 14.00
CA VAL A 31 7.74 -59.77 14.21
C VAL A 31 8.46 -58.69 13.37
N GLY A 32 9.41 -57.86 13.85
CA GLY A 32 10.15 -57.68 15.12
C GLY A 32 11.21 -56.55 14.91
N VAL A 33 11.43 -55.64 15.86
CA VAL A 33 12.52 -55.58 16.88
C VAL A 33 13.75 -54.72 16.50
N LEU A 34 13.92 -53.63 17.29
CA LEU A 34 15.11 -52.94 17.86
C LEU A 34 16.45 -52.66 17.12
N LEU A 35 16.97 -51.43 17.33
CA LEU A 35 18.28 -51.02 17.96
C LEU A 35 18.58 -49.54 17.51
N ALA A 36 18.78 -48.49 18.32
CA ALA A 36 19.60 -48.15 19.50
C ALA A 36 20.87 -47.31 19.16
N LEU A 37 20.87 -46.09 19.72
CA LEU A 37 21.91 -45.07 20.01
C LEU A 37 23.42 -45.37 19.82
N VAL A 38 24.17 -44.34 19.37
CA VAL A 38 25.54 -44.01 19.84
C VAL A 38 25.74 -42.50 19.92
N SER A 39 26.33 -42.07 21.05
CA SER A 39 26.71 -40.71 21.47
C SER A 39 28.13 -40.33 21.05
N ILE A 40 28.44 -39.02 20.90
CA ILE A 40 29.79 -38.45 21.08
C ILE A 40 29.70 -37.13 21.87
N VAL A 41 30.65 -36.94 22.80
CA VAL A 41 30.84 -35.83 23.75
C VAL A 41 32.32 -35.35 23.60
N ILE A 42 32.61 -34.16 24.16
CA ILE A 42 33.91 -33.62 24.68
C ILE A 42 34.63 -32.62 23.69
N PRO A 43 35.34 -31.52 24.09
CA PRO A 43 34.95 -30.35 24.94
C PRO A 43 35.73 -28.99 24.68
N LEU A 44 35.51 -27.94 25.53
CA LEU A 44 36.42 -26.92 26.17
C LEU A 44 37.47 -26.12 25.30
N GLN A 45 38.00 -24.91 25.58
CA GLN A 45 38.02 -23.88 26.66
C GLN A 45 38.74 -22.61 26.10
N ALA A 46 38.29 -21.39 26.40
CA ALA A 46 38.91 -20.36 27.29
C ALA A 46 40.16 -19.56 26.81
N GLY A 47 40.13 -18.24 27.05
CA GLY A 47 41.28 -17.33 26.97
C GLY A 47 40.93 -15.83 27.17
N LEU A 48 41.06 -15.35 28.41
CA LEU A 48 41.09 -13.95 28.91
C LEU A 48 42.34 -13.17 28.38
N PRO A 49 42.52 -11.82 28.55
CA PRO A 49 42.35 -11.10 29.83
C PRO A 49 41.92 -9.61 29.84
N HIS A 50 41.65 -9.17 31.08
CA HIS A 50 41.48 -7.80 31.58
C HIS A 50 42.74 -6.92 31.49
N ALA A 51 42.52 -5.60 31.46
CA ALA A 51 43.42 -4.60 32.07
C ALA A 51 42.60 -3.45 32.71
N GLN A 52 43.07 -3.03 33.87
CA GLN A 52 42.52 -2.10 34.87
C GLN A 52 42.74 -0.61 34.55
N MET A 53 41.78 0.26 34.87
CA MET A 53 41.75 1.32 35.92
C MET A 53 42.46 2.66 35.63
N ALA A 54 41.68 3.74 35.77
CA ALA A 54 41.93 5.00 36.52
C ALA A 54 41.08 6.12 35.87
N ASP A 55 39.88 6.46 36.36
CA ASP A 55 39.55 7.29 37.55
C ASP A 55 39.83 8.79 37.35
N THR A 56 38.76 9.59 37.28
CA THR A 56 38.66 10.93 37.90
C THR A 56 37.23 11.48 37.82
N ASP A 57 36.79 11.93 38.98
CA ASP A 57 35.50 12.47 39.38
C ASP A 57 34.93 13.65 38.54
N SER A 58 33.60 13.69 38.40
CA SER A 58 32.83 14.82 38.94
C SER A 58 31.34 14.46 39.09
N LYS A 59 30.81 14.83 40.24
CA LYS A 59 29.49 14.48 40.81
C LYS A 59 28.35 15.42 40.36
N VAL A 60 27.14 14.98 40.73
CA VAL A 60 25.87 15.71 40.98
C VAL A 60 25.02 15.95 39.70
N LEU A 61 23.76 15.55 39.52
CA LEU A 61 22.58 15.35 40.39
C LEU A 61 21.70 14.16 39.98
N GLU A 62 21.18 13.45 40.99
CA GLU A 62 20.18 12.37 40.93
C GLU A 62 18.75 12.86 40.68
N SER A 63 17.92 12.05 40.01
CA SER A 63 16.59 11.69 40.54
C SER A 63 16.06 10.35 39.98
N SER A 64 16.01 9.38 40.89
CA SER A 64 15.06 8.26 41.04
C SER A 64 14.71 7.34 39.85
N ARG A 65 15.46 6.24 39.75
CA ARG A 65 14.99 4.91 39.29
C ARG A 65 15.42 3.86 40.33
N ILE A 66 14.52 3.05 40.89
CA ILE A 66 14.78 1.72 41.49
C ILE A 66 13.44 0.93 41.54
N PRO A 67 13.36 -0.42 41.42
CA PRO A 67 14.33 -1.41 40.87
C PRO A 67 13.72 -2.36 39.83
N ALA A 68 14.62 -2.95 39.04
CA ALA A 68 14.40 -4.24 38.38
C ALA A 68 14.40 -5.37 39.42
N GLY A 69 13.33 -6.18 39.43
CA GLY A 69 13.26 -7.46 40.14
C GLY A 69 13.60 -8.62 39.21
N GLN A 70 14.44 -9.53 39.72
CA GLN A 70 14.88 -10.78 39.12
C GLN A 70 13.73 -11.59 38.49
N ILE A 71 13.93 -12.10 37.26
CA ILE A 71 13.21 -13.31 36.81
C ILE A 71 14.21 -14.28 36.17
N SER A 72 14.28 -15.44 36.80
CA SER A 72 15.01 -16.64 36.45
C SER A 72 14.60 -17.21 35.10
N ALA A 73 15.60 -17.68 34.34
CA ALA A 73 15.42 -18.58 33.22
C ALA A 73 14.76 -19.88 33.69
N GLY A 74 13.62 -20.23 33.08
CA GLY A 74 12.86 -21.44 33.38
C GLY A 74 12.11 -21.95 32.16
N ALA A 75 12.60 -23.07 31.63
CA ALA A 75 11.91 -24.14 30.92
C ALA A 75 10.80 -23.80 29.89
N ASN A 76 11.14 -24.11 28.64
CA ASN A 76 10.27 -24.44 27.53
C ASN A 76 9.29 -25.58 27.89
N PRO A 77 8.01 -25.50 27.49
CA PRO A 77 7.30 -26.69 27.06
C PRO A 77 6.69 -26.48 25.68
N GLY A 78 7.15 -27.31 24.73
CA GLY A 78 6.45 -27.50 23.47
C GLY A 78 5.12 -28.22 23.69
N ARG A 79 4.13 -27.88 22.86
CA ARG A 79 3.12 -28.77 22.27
C ARG A 79 2.27 -27.98 21.28
N THR A 80 2.42 -28.30 19.99
CA THR A 80 1.39 -28.97 19.16
C THR A 80 -0.01 -28.36 19.29
N LEU A 81 -0.36 -27.50 18.32
CA LEU A 81 -1.73 -27.10 18.07
C LEU A 81 -2.31 -27.98 16.96
N ASP A 82 -3.32 -28.74 17.35
CA ASP A 82 -4.21 -29.48 16.46
C ASP A 82 -4.89 -28.54 15.47
N LYS A 83 -4.70 -28.85 14.18
CA LYS A 83 -5.49 -28.26 13.10
C LYS A 83 -6.89 -28.83 13.13
N ALA A 84 -7.87 -27.99 13.48
CA ALA A 84 -9.27 -28.26 13.16
C ALA A 84 -9.44 -28.26 11.62
N GLN A 85 -9.60 -29.45 11.06
CA GLN A 85 -9.91 -29.68 9.66
C GLN A 85 -11.39 -29.29 9.38
N SER A 86 -11.61 -28.31 8.51
CA SER A 86 -12.85 -28.18 7.75
C SER A 86 -12.67 -28.95 6.44
N GLY A 87 -13.44 -30.03 6.29
CA GLY A 87 -13.42 -30.90 5.12
C GLY A 87 -14.14 -30.30 3.93
N GLY A 88 -13.43 -30.16 2.82
CA GLY A 88 -13.97 -30.00 1.47
C GLY A 88 -13.19 -30.93 0.54
N GLN A 89 -13.80 -32.07 0.19
CA GLN A 89 -13.26 -33.02 -0.78
C GLN A 89 -13.42 -32.46 -2.20
N ALA A 90 -12.32 -32.37 -2.95
CA ALA A 90 -12.32 -32.42 -4.40
C ALA A 90 -11.20 -33.37 -4.83
N SER A 91 -11.61 -34.47 -5.46
CA SER A 91 -10.81 -35.59 -5.95
C SER A 91 -9.98 -35.22 -7.17
N HIS A 92 -8.67 -35.50 -7.15
CA HIS A 92 -7.89 -35.68 -8.37
C HIS A 92 -7.08 -36.99 -8.30
N ALA A 93 -7.37 -37.87 -9.25
CA ALA A 93 -6.63 -39.09 -9.53
C ALA A 93 -5.33 -38.76 -10.28
N LYS A 94 -4.27 -39.49 -9.93
CA LYS A 94 -2.94 -39.52 -10.56
C LYS A 94 -2.94 -40.40 -11.82
N GLY A 95 -1.94 -40.16 -12.67
CA GLY A 95 -1.41 -41.09 -13.67
C GLY A 95 -0.58 -40.29 -14.69
N GLU A 96 0.67 -39.97 -14.38
CA GLU A 96 1.88 -40.77 -14.65
C GLU A 96 2.45 -40.62 -16.07
N THR A 97 3.78 -40.58 -16.05
CA THR A 97 4.75 -40.11 -17.03
C THR A 97 5.21 -41.20 -18.00
N GLY A 98 5.65 -40.80 -19.21
CA GLY A 98 6.56 -41.60 -20.05
C GLY A 98 6.95 -40.88 -21.35
N PRO A 99 8.16 -41.09 -21.91
CA PRO A 99 8.98 -39.98 -22.41
C PRO A 99 9.45 -40.08 -23.89
N GLN A 100 10.16 -39.02 -24.32
CA GLN A 100 11.12 -38.92 -25.44
C GLN A 100 10.60 -38.79 -26.90
N GLY A 101 11.27 -37.89 -27.65
CA GLY A 101 11.21 -37.81 -29.11
C GLY A 101 11.74 -36.49 -29.68
N GLU A 102 12.97 -36.53 -30.20
CA GLU A 102 13.63 -35.46 -30.98
C GLU A 102 12.89 -35.15 -32.30
N GLY A 103 13.08 -33.94 -32.87
CA GLY A 103 12.67 -33.69 -34.26
C GLY A 103 12.77 -32.24 -34.76
N LYS A 104 13.56 -32.03 -35.81
CA LYS A 104 13.92 -30.77 -36.49
C LYS A 104 12.79 -30.11 -37.31
N ALA A 105 12.93 -28.78 -37.46
CA ALA A 105 12.78 -27.90 -38.63
C ALA A 105 11.65 -28.12 -39.69
N GLY A 106 11.00 -27.01 -40.09
CA GLY A 106 10.32 -26.91 -41.39
C GLY A 106 9.32 -25.75 -41.51
N SER A 107 9.64 -24.77 -42.36
CA SER A 107 8.77 -23.64 -42.75
C SER A 107 7.65 -24.04 -43.72
N THR A 108 6.56 -23.25 -43.77
CA THR A 108 5.91 -22.64 -44.97
C THR A 108 4.38 -22.53 -44.82
N GLY A 109 3.81 -21.47 -45.40
CA GLY A 109 2.46 -21.53 -46.00
C GLY A 109 1.36 -20.69 -45.34
N ALA A 110 1.04 -19.56 -45.97
CA ALA A 110 -0.11 -18.69 -45.66
C ALA A 110 -1.47 -19.33 -46.02
N GLY A 111 -2.52 -18.91 -45.29
CA GLY A 111 -3.92 -19.21 -45.62
C GLY A 111 -4.89 -18.54 -44.63
N ALA A 112 -5.51 -17.44 -45.05
CA ALA A 112 -6.51 -16.71 -44.29
C ALA A 112 -7.86 -17.45 -44.25
N ALA A 113 -8.41 -17.63 -43.06
CA ALA A 113 -9.85 -17.75 -42.81
C ALA A 113 -10.13 -17.35 -41.35
N SER A 114 -10.96 -16.32 -41.19
CA SER A 114 -11.38 -15.70 -39.95
C SER A 114 -11.90 -16.69 -38.91
N LYS A 115 -11.25 -16.75 -37.75
CA LYS A 115 -11.88 -17.12 -36.49
C LYS A 115 -12.08 -15.84 -35.69
N PRO A 116 -13.25 -15.61 -35.04
CA PRO A 116 -13.36 -14.55 -34.06
C PRO A 116 -12.30 -14.82 -32.99
N SER A 117 -11.33 -13.93 -32.83
CA SER A 117 -10.33 -14.11 -31.79
C SER A 117 -11.06 -14.03 -30.45
N ALA A 118 -10.72 -14.95 -29.56
CA ALA A 118 -11.23 -14.96 -28.20
C ALA A 118 -10.89 -13.60 -27.55
N ALA A 119 -11.89 -12.73 -27.44
CA ALA A 119 -11.84 -11.50 -26.66
C ALA A 119 -11.78 -11.89 -25.17
N GLY A 120 -10.59 -12.31 -24.74
CA GLY A 120 -10.27 -12.54 -23.33
C GLY A 120 -9.59 -11.29 -22.79
N ASN A 121 -10.13 -10.74 -21.70
CA ASN A 121 -9.61 -9.62 -20.91
C ASN A 121 -8.08 -9.56 -20.93
N LYS A 122 -7.49 -8.74 -21.80
CA LYS A 122 -6.05 -8.52 -21.81
C LYS A 122 -5.77 -7.17 -21.19
N LEU A 123 -5.14 -7.21 -20.02
CA LEU A 123 -4.48 -6.03 -19.49
C LEU A 123 -3.42 -5.60 -20.50
N ILE A 124 -3.32 -4.29 -20.73
CA ILE A 124 -2.28 -3.72 -21.55
C ILE A 124 -0.93 -3.96 -20.86
N PRO A 125 0.04 -4.63 -21.50
CA PRO A 125 1.37 -4.78 -20.93
C PRO A 125 2.00 -3.41 -20.80
N VAL A 126 2.46 -3.08 -19.60
CA VAL A 126 3.14 -1.81 -19.32
C VAL A 126 4.60 -2.12 -19.05
N MET A 127 5.49 -1.33 -19.66
CA MET A 127 6.91 -1.40 -19.36
C MET A 127 7.19 -0.84 -17.97
N GLU A 128 7.81 -1.65 -17.12
CA GLU A 128 8.40 -1.16 -15.88
C GLU A 128 9.71 -0.40 -16.16
N PRO A 129 9.91 0.80 -15.58
CA PRO A 129 11.13 1.54 -15.76
C PRO A 129 12.31 0.81 -15.10
N ASP A 130 13.50 0.93 -15.71
CA ASP A 130 14.75 0.44 -15.12
C ASP A 130 15.16 1.32 -13.94
N THR A 131 14.80 0.88 -12.73
CA THR A 131 15.04 1.58 -11.47
C THR A 131 14.93 0.63 -10.29
N ARG A 132 15.51 0.98 -9.15
CA ARG A 132 15.33 0.28 -7.87
C ARG A 132 14.28 0.94 -6.97
N ILE A 133 13.56 1.96 -7.44
CA ILE A 133 12.42 2.53 -6.70
C ILE A 133 11.31 1.48 -6.53
N ALA A 134 10.93 1.21 -5.28
CA ALA A 134 9.77 0.40 -5.00
C ALA A 134 8.50 1.09 -5.52
N LEU A 135 7.82 0.41 -6.45
CA LEU A 135 6.63 0.92 -7.15
C LEU A 135 6.87 2.28 -7.83
N ALA A 136 7.92 2.44 -8.63
CA ALA A 136 8.26 3.68 -9.32
C ALA A 136 7.03 4.44 -9.89
N PRO A 137 7.02 5.79 -9.85
CA PRO A 137 5.90 6.57 -10.38
C PRO A 137 5.55 6.17 -11.82
N THR A 138 4.26 6.01 -12.10
CA THR A 138 3.75 5.81 -13.45
C THR A 138 4.07 7.02 -14.31
N ILE A 139 4.82 6.83 -15.40
CA ILE A 139 5.06 7.91 -16.37
C ILE A 139 3.86 8.00 -17.31
N VAL A 140 3.26 9.18 -17.38
CA VAL A 140 2.05 9.47 -18.13
C VAL A 140 2.38 10.59 -19.12
N THR A 141 1.98 10.42 -20.39
CA THR A 141 2.12 11.48 -21.39
C THR A 141 0.76 11.91 -21.88
N GLU A 142 0.62 13.17 -22.25
CA GLU A 142 -0.57 13.73 -22.87
C GLU A 142 -0.25 14.05 -24.33
N LEU A 143 -1.04 13.52 -25.27
CA LEU A 143 -0.78 13.70 -26.70
C LEU A 143 -1.01 15.15 -27.11
N GLN A 144 0.04 15.87 -27.51
CA GLN A 144 -0.06 17.29 -27.88
C GLN A 144 -0.32 17.49 -29.37
N ASN A 145 0.26 16.66 -30.24
CA ASN A 145 0.23 16.83 -31.69
C ASN A 145 0.38 15.49 -32.46
N LYS A 146 0.25 15.53 -33.79
CA LYS A 146 0.35 14.34 -34.65
C LYS A 146 1.77 13.78 -34.72
N GLU A 147 2.77 14.65 -34.66
CA GLU A 147 4.18 14.29 -34.74
C GLU A 147 4.58 13.43 -33.54
N GLU A 148 4.08 13.73 -32.34
CA GLU A 148 4.27 12.93 -31.14
C GLU A 148 3.70 11.52 -31.26
N LEU A 149 2.53 11.35 -31.87
CA LEU A 149 1.93 10.03 -32.07
C LEU A 149 2.86 9.08 -32.82
N SER A 150 3.63 9.60 -33.79
CA SER A 150 4.62 8.81 -34.54
C SER A 150 5.85 8.44 -33.70
N LYS A 151 6.18 9.25 -32.69
CA LYS A 151 7.32 9.06 -31.78
C LYS A 151 6.99 8.07 -30.65
N LEU A 152 5.71 7.82 -30.37
CA LEU A 152 5.23 6.84 -29.39
C LEU A 152 5.28 5.39 -29.91
N LYS A 153 6.34 5.05 -30.65
CA LYS A 153 6.68 3.70 -31.12
C LYS A 153 8.10 3.27 -30.73
N ALA A 154 8.79 4.12 -29.96
CA ALA A 154 10.15 3.91 -29.48
C ALA A 154 10.19 2.85 -28.36
N PRO A 155 11.35 2.21 -28.08
CA PRO A 155 11.44 1.11 -27.13
C PRO A 155 11.16 1.49 -25.67
N ALA A 156 11.07 2.78 -25.33
CA ALA A 156 10.74 3.25 -23.99
C ALA A 156 9.49 4.14 -24.06
N LEU A 157 8.33 3.57 -23.71
CA LEU A 157 7.03 4.23 -23.77
C LEU A 157 6.55 4.60 -22.36
N PRO A 158 5.83 5.73 -22.21
CA PRO A 158 5.09 5.99 -20.98
C PRO A 158 4.05 4.90 -20.75
N ALA A 159 3.72 4.64 -19.50
CA ALA A 159 2.75 3.60 -19.13
C ALA A 159 1.31 3.96 -19.54
N THR A 160 0.97 5.24 -19.51
CA THR A 160 -0.37 5.76 -19.80
C THR A 160 -0.29 6.90 -20.81
N LEU A 161 -1.24 6.93 -21.74
CA LEU A 161 -1.40 7.99 -22.74
C LEU A 161 -2.75 8.69 -22.54
N ILE A 162 -2.71 9.98 -22.18
CA ILE A 162 -3.89 10.84 -22.11
C ILE A 162 -4.26 11.32 -23.51
N LEU A 163 -5.51 11.08 -23.91
CA LEU A 163 -6.10 11.45 -25.19
C LEU A 163 -7.29 12.37 -24.94
N HIS A 164 -7.25 13.60 -25.44
CA HIS A 164 -8.40 14.51 -25.41
C HIS A 164 -9.39 14.12 -26.50
N VAL A 165 -10.65 13.87 -26.15
CA VAL A 165 -11.65 13.33 -27.09
C VAL A 165 -12.85 14.27 -27.18
N ASN A 166 -13.26 14.62 -28.40
CA ASN A 166 -14.48 15.41 -28.64
C ASN A 166 -15.72 14.51 -28.90
N SER A 167 -16.89 15.11 -29.11
CA SER A 167 -18.15 14.37 -29.34
C SER A 167 -18.18 13.60 -30.67
N GLY A 168 -17.28 13.91 -31.59
CA GLY A 168 -17.06 13.13 -32.82
C GLY A 168 -16.24 11.84 -32.61
N LEU A 169 -15.78 11.56 -31.38
CA LEU A 169 -14.75 10.54 -31.11
C LEU A 169 -13.47 10.81 -31.91
N ILE A 170 -13.12 12.08 -32.04
CA ILE A 170 -11.87 12.55 -32.63
C ILE A 170 -10.94 12.96 -31.49
N VAL A 171 -9.69 12.53 -31.58
CA VAL A 171 -8.64 12.94 -30.65
C VAL A 171 -8.18 14.34 -31.03
N THR A 172 -8.08 15.23 -30.06
CA THR A 172 -7.60 16.60 -30.24
C THR A 172 -6.31 16.86 -29.46
N ASP A 173 -5.67 17.98 -29.73
CA ASP A 173 -4.72 18.58 -28.79
C ASP A 173 -5.44 18.94 -27.46
N PRO A 174 -4.71 19.20 -26.36
CA PRO A 174 -5.32 19.53 -25.07
C PRO A 174 -6.15 20.81 -25.08
N ALA A 175 -5.86 21.73 -26.01
CA ALA A 175 -6.62 22.95 -26.21
C ALA A 175 -7.95 22.72 -26.96
N GLY A 176 -8.17 21.54 -27.53
CA GLY A 176 -9.34 21.21 -28.34
C GLY A 176 -9.40 21.92 -29.69
N LYS A 177 -8.28 22.50 -30.15
CA LYS A 177 -8.19 23.33 -31.36
C LYS A 177 -7.78 22.53 -32.60
N THR A 178 -6.98 21.49 -32.41
CA THR A 178 -6.40 20.72 -33.51
C THR A 178 -6.84 19.27 -33.45
N GLU A 179 -7.40 18.73 -34.55
CA GLU A 179 -7.73 17.32 -34.65
C GLU A 179 -6.50 16.47 -35.01
N LEU A 180 -6.19 15.49 -34.17
CA LEU A 180 -5.03 14.61 -34.28
C LEU A 180 -5.35 13.29 -34.99
N GLY A 181 -6.63 12.92 -35.08
CA GLY A 181 -7.12 11.76 -35.80
C GLY A 181 -8.33 11.13 -35.13
N SER A 182 -9.00 10.19 -35.81
CA SER A 182 -10.09 9.44 -35.16
C SER A 182 -9.55 8.64 -33.97
N LEU A 183 -10.36 8.50 -32.92
CA LEU A 183 -9.97 7.73 -31.73
C LEU A 183 -9.56 6.31 -32.07
N GLU A 184 -10.25 5.67 -33.02
CA GLU A 184 -9.89 4.32 -33.47
C GLU A 184 -8.53 4.29 -34.15
N THR A 185 -8.23 5.23 -35.05
CA THR A 185 -6.92 5.32 -35.71
C THR A 185 -5.79 5.53 -34.69
N VAL A 186 -6.00 6.41 -33.71
CA VAL A 186 -5.00 6.68 -32.67
C VAL A 186 -4.76 5.43 -31.80
N LEU A 187 -5.82 4.77 -31.34
CA LEU A 187 -5.72 3.54 -30.55
C LEU A 187 -5.03 2.40 -31.32
N SER A 188 -5.33 2.24 -32.61
CA SER A 188 -4.63 1.27 -33.47
C SER A 188 -3.16 1.64 -33.67
N THR A 189 -2.80 2.93 -33.66
CA THR A 189 -1.42 3.37 -33.86
C THR A 189 -0.52 3.04 -32.67
N VAL A 190 -1.06 3.09 -31.45
CA VAL A 190 -0.34 2.74 -30.21
C VAL A 190 -0.42 1.25 -29.86
N ASP A 191 -1.20 0.48 -30.62
CA ASP A 191 -1.25 -1.00 -30.62
C ASP A 191 -1.28 -1.66 -29.23
N GLY A 192 -2.04 -1.07 -28.30
CA GLY A 192 -2.16 -1.61 -26.94
C GLY A 192 -0.86 -1.64 -26.14
N GLN A 193 0.09 -0.76 -26.42
CA GLN A 193 1.37 -0.65 -25.70
C GLN A 193 1.33 0.31 -24.50
N MET A 194 0.26 1.10 -24.38
CA MET A 194 0.07 2.08 -23.31
C MET A 194 -1.40 2.09 -22.89
N ILE A 195 -1.67 2.26 -21.60
CA ILE A 195 -3.05 2.33 -21.09
C ILE A 195 -3.67 3.65 -21.57
N PRO A 196 -4.77 3.65 -22.33
CA PRO A 196 -5.40 4.88 -22.77
C PRO A 196 -6.16 5.53 -21.62
N ALA A 197 -6.03 6.84 -21.49
CA ALA A 197 -6.77 7.68 -20.56
C ALA A 197 -7.54 8.74 -21.35
N PHE A 198 -8.86 8.59 -21.45
CA PHE A 198 -9.68 9.46 -22.29
C PHE A 198 -10.10 10.70 -21.52
N TYR A 199 -9.55 11.85 -21.89
CA TYR A 199 -9.93 13.14 -21.34
C TYR A 199 -11.20 13.65 -22.02
N VAL A 200 -12.24 13.90 -21.23
CA VAL A 200 -13.57 14.30 -21.71
C VAL A 200 -14.01 15.63 -21.08
N LYS A 201 -14.70 16.46 -21.87
CA LYS A 201 -15.15 17.81 -21.47
C LYS A 201 -16.66 18.02 -21.48
N ASN A 202 -17.44 17.05 -21.96
CA ASN A 202 -18.91 17.15 -21.98
C ASN A 202 -19.58 15.75 -21.91
N LYS A 203 -20.89 15.74 -21.64
CA LYS A 203 -21.69 14.52 -21.47
C LYS A 203 -21.84 13.71 -22.76
N GLU A 204 -22.00 14.37 -23.92
CA GLU A 204 -22.17 13.67 -25.19
C GLU A 204 -20.93 12.85 -25.55
N THR A 205 -19.73 13.41 -25.35
CA THR A 205 -18.46 12.69 -25.50
C THR A 205 -18.44 11.45 -24.60
N VAL A 206 -18.82 11.57 -23.32
CA VAL A 206 -18.85 10.45 -22.37
C VAL A 206 -19.74 9.32 -22.90
N ASP A 207 -20.96 9.63 -23.31
CA ASP A 207 -21.94 8.63 -23.72
C ASP A 207 -21.48 7.86 -24.97
N ARG A 208 -20.93 8.60 -25.94
CA ARG A 208 -20.38 8.03 -27.18
C ARG A 208 -19.13 7.21 -26.91
N LEU A 209 -18.23 7.70 -26.05
CA LEU A 209 -17.01 7.00 -25.65
C LEU A 209 -17.36 5.70 -24.95
N VAL A 210 -18.18 5.74 -23.89
CA VAL A 210 -18.60 4.55 -23.15
C VAL A 210 -19.28 3.53 -24.06
N SER A 211 -20.16 3.99 -24.95
CA SER A 211 -20.78 3.12 -25.95
C SER A 211 -19.75 2.43 -26.85
N MET A 212 -18.73 3.15 -27.31
CA MET A 212 -17.63 2.58 -28.10
C MET A 212 -16.81 1.58 -27.29
N LEU A 213 -16.42 1.92 -26.05
CA LEU A 213 -15.63 1.04 -25.17
C LEU A 213 -16.35 -0.28 -24.91
N LYS A 214 -17.65 -0.24 -24.61
CA LYS A 214 -18.51 -1.43 -24.46
C LYS A 214 -18.55 -2.26 -25.73
N ARG A 215 -18.81 -1.64 -26.89
CA ARG A 215 -18.87 -2.35 -28.18
C ARG A 215 -17.54 -3.02 -28.54
N LYS A 216 -16.41 -2.41 -28.20
CA LYS A 216 -15.06 -2.94 -28.47
C LYS A 216 -14.49 -3.81 -27.34
N GLY A 217 -15.17 -3.92 -26.20
CA GLY A 217 -14.67 -4.65 -25.03
C GLY A 217 -13.40 -4.06 -24.43
N ILE A 218 -13.21 -2.74 -24.52
CA ILE A 218 -12.02 -2.06 -23.97
C ILE A 218 -12.23 -1.83 -22.48
N GLU A 219 -11.66 -2.71 -21.67
CA GLU A 219 -11.79 -2.69 -20.21
C GLU A 219 -10.63 -1.99 -19.50
N ASP A 220 -9.43 -2.02 -20.08
CA ASP A 220 -8.19 -1.49 -19.47
C ASP A 220 -7.88 -0.06 -19.93
N ALA A 221 -8.76 0.87 -19.56
CA ALA A 221 -8.64 2.30 -19.85
C ALA A 221 -9.00 3.19 -18.64
N PHE A 222 -8.62 4.45 -18.69
CA PHE A 222 -9.10 5.48 -17.77
C PHE A 222 -10.07 6.45 -18.46
N VAL A 223 -10.93 7.07 -17.67
CA VAL A 223 -11.65 8.31 -18.05
C VAL A 223 -11.17 9.42 -17.14
N VAL A 224 -10.82 10.56 -17.74
CA VAL A 224 -10.22 11.72 -17.08
C VAL A 224 -11.08 12.96 -17.34
N SER A 225 -11.27 13.80 -16.32
CA SER A 225 -11.86 15.13 -16.50
C SER A 225 -11.54 16.03 -15.31
N ASP A 226 -11.44 17.33 -15.57
CA ASP A 226 -11.50 18.39 -14.54
C ASP A 226 -12.93 18.61 -14.02
N GLN A 227 -13.93 18.09 -14.73
CA GLN A 227 -15.32 18.03 -14.27
C GLN A 227 -15.62 16.62 -13.74
N GLY A 228 -15.39 16.40 -12.45
CA GLY A 228 -15.50 15.07 -11.83
C GLY A 228 -16.84 14.35 -12.11
N GLU A 229 -17.95 15.06 -12.26
CA GLU A 229 -19.26 14.47 -12.57
C GLU A 229 -19.28 13.75 -13.95
N LEU A 230 -18.42 14.13 -14.89
CA LEU A 230 -18.24 13.41 -16.17
C LEU A 230 -17.52 12.08 -15.96
N VAL A 231 -16.53 12.05 -15.07
CA VAL A 231 -15.86 10.81 -14.65
C VAL A 231 -16.87 9.89 -13.99
N LYS A 232 -17.65 10.42 -13.04
CA LYS A 232 -18.71 9.68 -12.35
C LYS A 232 -19.70 9.07 -13.34
N ARG A 233 -20.18 9.85 -14.30
CA ARG A 233 -21.10 9.37 -15.36
C ARG A 233 -20.51 8.19 -16.12
N ALA A 234 -19.28 8.31 -16.60
CA ALA A 234 -18.61 7.24 -17.33
C ALA A 234 -18.46 5.97 -16.47
N ARG A 235 -18.07 6.15 -15.20
CA ARG A 235 -17.88 5.07 -14.22
C ARG A 235 -19.19 4.38 -13.84
N THR A 236 -20.28 5.12 -13.71
CA THR A 236 -21.60 4.56 -13.45
C THR A 236 -22.09 3.74 -14.64
N GLU A 237 -21.90 4.23 -15.86
CA GLU A 237 -22.35 3.53 -17.07
C GLU A 237 -21.45 2.33 -17.43
N TYR A 238 -20.14 2.39 -17.17
CA TYR A 238 -19.21 1.31 -17.42
C TYR A 238 -18.21 1.12 -16.27
N PRO A 239 -18.60 0.44 -15.18
CA PRO A 239 -17.82 0.35 -13.95
C PRO A 239 -16.47 -0.37 -14.06
N VAL A 240 -16.05 -0.84 -15.23
CA VAL A 240 -14.75 -1.49 -15.42
C VAL A 240 -13.61 -0.50 -15.74
N VAL A 241 -13.90 0.67 -16.33
CA VAL A 241 -12.86 1.65 -16.74
C VAL A 241 -12.53 2.59 -15.60
N ARG A 242 -11.27 2.75 -15.19
CA ARG A 242 -10.92 3.54 -13.98
C ARG A 242 -11.19 5.05 -14.15
N GLY A 243 -11.39 5.76 -13.05
CA GLY A 243 -11.63 7.21 -13.04
C GLY A 243 -10.45 8.01 -12.52
N ILE A 244 -10.20 9.18 -13.13
CA ILE A 244 -9.21 10.19 -12.72
C ILE A 244 -9.88 11.56 -12.71
N VAL A 245 -9.74 12.31 -11.62
CA VAL A 245 -10.17 13.72 -11.58
C VAL A 245 -8.95 14.63 -11.68
N ASP A 246 -9.02 15.60 -12.58
CA ASP A 246 -7.93 16.54 -12.85
C ASP A 246 -8.08 17.83 -12.04
N PHE A 247 -7.18 18.04 -11.10
CA PHE A 247 -7.05 19.24 -10.28
C PHE A 247 -5.79 20.03 -10.63
N SER A 248 -5.18 19.81 -11.81
CA SER A 248 -3.93 20.49 -12.19
C SER A 248 -4.04 22.02 -12.28
N ALA A 249 -5.27 22.54 -12.36
CA ALA A 249 -5.59 23.96 -12.29
C ALA A 249 -6.03 24.45 -10.89
N ALA A 250 -6.07 23.59 -9.87
CA ALA A 250 -6.48 23.96 -8.51
C ALA A 250 -5.41 24.81 -7.81
N GLY A 251 -5.84 25.86 -7.11
CA GLY A 251 -4.95 26.80 -6.42
C GLY A 251 -4.94 26.70 -4.89
N ASP A 252 -5.93 26.03 -4.27
CA ASP A 252 -5.98 25.90 -2.80
C ASP A 252 -5.25 24.65 -2.32
N LEU A 253 -4.14 24.88 -1.62
CA LEU A 253 -3.26 23.84 -1.05
C LEU A 253 -3.35 23.76 0.47
N SER A 254 -4.34 24.44 1.07
CA SER A 254 -4.64 24.28 2.48
C SER A 254 -5.03 22.83 2.80
N ARG A 255 -5.04 22.46 4.08
CA ARG A 255 -5.56 21.15 4.51
C ARG A 255 -7.00 20.93 4.04
N GLU A 256 -7.82 21.98 4.02
CA GLU A 256 -9.19 21.89 3.53
C GLU A 256 -9.23 21.72 2.00
N GLY A 257 -8.36 22.39 1.26
CA GLY A 257 -8.18 22.17 -0.18
C GLY A 257 -7.83 20.71 -0.51
N LEU A 258 -6.88 20.11 0.23
CA LEU A 258 -6.52 18.70 0.10
C LEU A 258 -7.68 17.77 0.47
N MET A 259 -8.42 18.08 1.54
CA MET A 259 -9.63 17.33 1.90
C MET A 259 -10.69 17.43 0.81
N ASN A 260 -10.90 18.60 0.22
CA ASN A 260 -11.81 18.76 -0.91
C ASN A 260 -11.36 17.91 -2.11
N ILE A 261 -10.06 17.92 -2.47
CA ILE A 261 -9.53 17.03 -3.53
C ILE A 261 -9.87 15.57 -3.23
N ARG A 262 -9.65 15.10 -2.00
CA ARG A 262 -10.02 13.73 -1.58
C ARG A 262 -11.52 13.48 -1.76
N ARG A 263 -12.39 14.38 -1.26
CA ARG A 263 -13.86 14.25 -1.32
C ARG A 263 -14.35 14.21 -2.77
N GLN A 264 -13.89 15.16 -3.59
CA GLN A 264 -14.25 15.28 -5.00
C GLN A 264 -13.76 14.08 -5.82
N THR A 265 -12.55 13.57 -5.56
CA THR A 265 -12.03 12.37 -6.23
C THR A 265 -12.91 11.16 -5.92
N THR A 266 -13.19 10.94 -4.64
CA THR A 266 -13.92 9.75 -4.17
C THR A 266 -15.38 9.75 -4.62
N LYS A 267 -16.11 10.86 -4.43
CA LYS A 267 -17.54 10.95 -4.77
C LYS A 267 -17.83 10.81 -6.27
N ASN A 268 -16.79 11.03 -7.09
CA ASN A 268 -16.82 10.89 -8.54
C ASN A 268 -16.28 9.52 -9.02
N LEU A 269 -16.19 8.54 -8.14
CA LEU A 269 -15.78 7.16 -8.45
C LEU A 269 -14.39 7.07 -9.10
N ALA A 270 -13.51 8.01 -8.75
CA ALA A 270 -12.11 8.04 -9.15
C ALA A 270 -11.21 7.68 -7.96
N LYS A 271 -10.05 7.10 -8.25
CA LYS A 271 -9.00 6.84 -7.24
C LYS A 271 -7.81 7.78 -7.39
N ILE A 272 -7.65 8.34 -8.59
CA ILE A 272 -6.51 9.16 -8.96
C ILE A 272 -6.93 10.62 -9.00
N ALA A 273 -6.13 11.48 -8.36
CA ALA A 273 -6.20 12.93 -8.48
C ALA A 273 -4.93 13.42 -9.20
N ILE A 274 -5.09 14.21 -10.28
CA ILE A 274 -3.96 14.89 -10.92
C ILE A 274 -3.81 16.26 -10.24
N MET A 275 -2.68 16.49 -9.58
CA MET A 275 -2.33 17.73 -8.88
C MET A 275 -1.43 18.61 -9.75
N PRO A 276 -1.37 19.94 -9.51
CA PRO A 276 -0.32 20.78 -10.08
C PRO A 276 1.05 20.34 -9.53
N ALA A 277 2.10 20.34 -10.35
CA ALA A 277 3.46 19.99 -9.88
C ALA A 277 3.93 20.89 -8.74
N ALA A 278 3.73 22.21 -8.84
CA ALA A 278 4.09 23.18 -7.79
C ALA A 278 3.37 22.94 -6.46
N ALA A 279 2.24 22.24 -6.50
CA ALA A 279 1.41 21.90 -5.35
C ALA A 279 1.71 20.52 -4.75
N SER A 280 2.55 19.72 -5.41
CA SER A 280 2.79 18.32 -5.09
C SER A 280 3.98 18.17 -4.13
N SER A 281 3.94 18.86 -2.99
CA SER A 281 4.95 18.70 -1.94
C SER A 281 4.88 17.29 -1.32
N ARG A 282 5.96 16.84 -0.69
CA ARG A 282 5.99 15.54 0.01
C ARG A 282 4.88 15.43 1.05
N GLU A 283 4.61 16.52 1.78
CA GLU A 283 3.58 16.61 2.81
C GLU A 283 2.18 16.49 2.21
N ALA A 284 1.89 17.25 1.15
CA ALA A 284 0.59 17.23 0.48
C ALA A 284 0.29 15.86 -0.15
N VAL A 285 1.30 15.28 -0.83
CA VAL A 285 1.21 13.94 -1.42
C VAL A 285 0.95 12.88 -0.35
N ASN A 286 1.74 12.88 0.73
CA ASN A 286 1.56 11.94 1.83
C ASN A 286 0.19 12.11 2.53
N TYR A 287 -0.29 13.35 2.70
CA TYR A 287 -1.59 13.64 3.32
C TYR A 287 -2.76 13.03 2.53
N LEU A 288 -2.73 13.14 1.20
CA LEU A 288 -3.72 12.55 0.30
C LEU A 288 -3.60 11.02 0.24
N GLN A 289 -2.37 10.49 0.18
CA GLN A 289 -2.12 9.05 0.14
C GLN A 289 -2.64 8.36 1.40
N GLN A 290 -2.35 8.90 2.59
CA GLN A 290 -2.91 8.43 3.86
C GLN A 290 -4.44 8.33 3.85
N ARG A 291 -5.12 9.13 3.01
CA ARG A 291 -6.58 9.18 2.85
C ARG A 291 -7.04 8.47 1.56
N LEU A 292 -6.27 7.47 1.13
CA LEU A 292 -6.59 6.55 0.04
C LEU A 292 -6.77 7.22 -1.35
N ILE A 293 -6.02 8.29 -1.61
CA ILE A 293 -5.92 8.91 -2.94
C ILE A 293 -4.59 8.55 -3.59
N VAL A 294 -4.65 8.14 -4.86
CA VAL A 294 -3.47 7.99 -5.72
C VAL A 294 -3.17 9.35 -6.33
N VAL A 295 -1.98 9.89 -6.07
CA VAL A 295 -1.62 11.25 -6.48
C VAL A 295 -0.78 11.20 -7.74
N TRP A 296 -1.30 11.73 -8.83
CA TRP A 296 -0.49 12.06 -10.01
C TRP A 296 -0.17 13.54 -9.98
N ALA A 297 0.97 13.96 -10.49
CA ALA A 297 1.33 15.36 -10.61
C ALA A 297 1.53 15.73 -12.08
N LYS A 298 0.85 16.80 -12.52
CA LYS A 298 1.01 17.37 -13.86
C LYS A 298 2.02 18.49 -13.82
N GLU A 299 3.10 18.27 -14.54
CA GLU A 299 4.15 19.25 -14.77
C GLU A 299 3.73 20.06 -16.01
N ILE A 300 3.11 21.21 -15.74
CA ILE A 300 2.70 22.21 -16.73
C ILE A 300 3.94 23.04 -17.03
N SER A 301 4.40 23.12 -18.28
CA SER A 301 5.49 24.04 -18.62
C SER A 301 5.23 24.82 -19.90
N ASP A 302 5.32 26.14 -19.80
CA ASP A 302 5.78 27.02 -20.89
C ASP A 302 7.31 27.27 -20.80
N ALA A 303 7.99 26.73 -19.78
CA ALA A 303 9.43 26.86 -19.54
C ALA A 303 10.20 25.57 -19.92
N PRO A 304 11.51 25.63 -20.22
CA PRO A 304 12.31 24.43 -20.50
C PRO A 304 12.29 23.47 -19.31
N ARG A 305 11.75 22.26 -19.52
CA ARG A 305 11.68 21.23 -18.48
C ARG A 305 13.07 20.77 -18.08
N THR A 306 13.37 20.86 -16.79
CA THR A 306 14.66 20.47 -16.24
C THR A 306 14.56 19.13 -15.53
N ASN A 307 15.69 18.41 -15.48
CA ASN A 307 15.84 17.19 -14.69
C ASN A 307 15.39 17.38 -13.22
N LEU A 308 15.59 18.59 -12.68
CA LEU A 308 15.22 19.00 -11.33
C LEU A 308 13.73 18.84 -11.02
N ALA A 309 12.83 19.31 -11.89
CA ALA A 309 11.39 19.25 -11.64
C ALA A 309 10.89 17.80 -11.52
N VAL A 310 11.41 16.92 -12.38
CA VAL A 310 11.10 15.49 -12.32
C VAL A 310 11.62 14.85 -11.02
N HIS A 311 12.87 15.12 -10.63
CA HIS A 311 13.42 14.60 -9.37
C HIS A 311 12.69 15.12 -8.12
N THR A 312 12.20 16.36 -8.15
CA THR A 312 11.35 16.94 -7.10
C THR A 312 10.07 16.13 -6.94
N LEU A 313 9.37 15.81 -8.05
CA LEU A 313 8.16 14.99 -8.03
C LEU A 313 8.42 13.53 -7.62
N ILE A 314 9.49 12.92 -8.14
CA ILE A 314 9.88 11.55 -7.75
C ILE A 314 10.09 11.49 -6.23
N THR A 315 10.89 12.41 -5.69
CA THR A 315 11.19 12.43 -4.26
C THR A 315 10.03 12.92 -3.41
N ALA A 316 9.04 13.63 -3.97
CA ALA A 316 7.78 13.95 -3.28
C ALA A 316 6.91 12.70 -3.08
N GLY A 317 7.19 11.62 -3.82
CA GLY A 317 6.51 10.34 -3.68
C GLY A 317 5.22 10.24 -4.48
N VAL A 318 5.04 11.07 -5.52
CA VAL A 318 3.84 11.00 -6.38
C VAL A 318 3.71 9.61 -7.01
N ASN A 319 2.49 9.10 -7.14
CA ASN A 319 2.22 7.80 -7.76
C ASN A 319 2.35 7.83 -9.28
N GLY A 320 2.25 9.01 -9.91
CA GLY A 320 2.45 9.19 -11.34
C GLY A 320 2.85 10.61 -11.71
N ILE A 321 3.52 10.75 -12.85
CA ILE A 321 4.02 12.02 -13.38
C ILE A 321 3.43 12.21 -14.78
N VAL A 322 2.58 13.22 -14.94
CA VAL A 322 2.03 13.64 -16.23
C VAL A 322 2.98 14.68 -16.83
N THR A 323 3.60 14.35 -17.96
CA THR A 323 4.66 15.15 -18.59
C THR A 323 4.56 15.09 -20.13
N ASP A 324 5.01 16.13 -20.83
CA ASP A 324 5.21 16.09 -22.30
C ASP A 324 6.56 15.47 -22.69
N SER A 325 7.43 15.21 -21.70
CA SER A 325 8.81 14.79 -21.88
C SER A 325 9.05 13.44 -21.22
N PRO A 326 8.29 12.38 -21.58
CA PRO A 326 8.36 11.08 -20.91
C PRO A 326 9.75 10.44 -20.97
N LYS A 327 10.57 10.76 -21.99
CA LYS A 327 11.96 10.28 -22.08
C LYS A 327 12.85 10.85 -20.99
N ILE A 328 12.69 12.13 -20.63
CA ILE A 328 13.42 12.76 -19.53
C ILE A 328 12.99 12.11 -18.22
N ALA A 329 11.68 11.93 -18.02
CA ALA A 329 11.15 11.28 -16.83
C ALA A 329 11.65 9.83 -16.65
N LEU A 330 11.63 9.03 -17.71
CA LEU A 330 12.18 7.67 -17.71
C LEU A 330 13.70 7.66 -17.50
N GLY A 331 14.43 8.67 -18.02
CA GLY A 331 15.86 8.85 -17.77
C GLY A 331 16.16 9.15 -16.30
N ALA A 332 15.41 10.04 -15.67
CA ALA A 332 15.56 10.42 -14.27
C ALA A 332 15.37 9.23 -13.31
N LEU A 333 14.47 8.29 -13.63
CA LEU A 333 14.25 7.08 -12.81
C LEU A 333 15.49 6.18 -12.72
N LYS A 334 16.38 6.20 -13.72
CA LYS A 334 17.62 5.40 -13.74
C LYS A 334 18.65 5.83 -12.70
N LEU A 335 18.56 7.08 -12.20
CA LEU A 335 19.43 7.59 -11.14
C LEU A 335 19.30 6.76 -9.86
N TYR A 336 18.13 6.18 -9.61
CA TYR A 336 17.81 5.43 -8.41
C TYR A 336 18.12 3.94 -8.60
N SER A 337 19.40 3.62 -8.81
CA SER A 337 19.86 2.27 -9.20
C SER A 337 20.79 1.60 -8.18
N HIS A 338 21.03 2.21 -7.01
CA HIS A 338 21.97 1.72 -6.00
C HIS A 338 21.36 0.66 -5.06
N GLU A 339 20.58 1.02 -4.05
CA GLU A 339 19.79 0.05 -3.30
C GLU A 339 18.32 0.17 -3.69
N LYS A 340 17.51 -0.75 -3.17
CA LYS A 340 16.07 -0.60 -3.18
C LYS A 340 15.70 0.77 -2.60
N THR A 341 15.00 1.59 -3.37
CA THR A 341 14.72 2.98 -3.02
C THR A 341 13.27 3.14 -2.60
N LEU A 342 13.03 3.80 -1.46
CA LEU A 342 11.69 4.14 -1.00
C LEU A 342 11.45 5.65 -1.18
N VAL A 343 10.67 6.00 -2.20
CA VAL A 343 10.20 7.39 -2.41
C VAL A 343 8.87 7.67 -1.71
N ARG A 344 8.14 6.60 -1.38
CA ARG A 344 6.98 6.59 -0.49
C ARG A 344 7.27 5.66 0.66
N LYS A 345 6.92 6.09 1.86
CA LYS A 345 7.01 5.28 3.07
C LYS A 345 5.83 4.31 3.13
N PRO A 346 6.04 2.98 3.21
CA PRO A 346 4.97 2.05 3.58
C PRO A 346 4.38 2.41 4.94
N TYR A 347 3.06 2.50 5.05
CA TYR A 347 2.42 2.81 6.32
C TYR A 347 2.43 1.60 7.25
N ILE A 348 2.83 1.79 8.50
CA ILE A 348 2.74 0.75 9.52
C ILE A 348 1.35 0.82 10.16
N ILE A 349 0.61 -0.28 10.08
CA ILE A 349 -0.75 -0.37 10.58
C ILE A 349 -0.74 -1.32 11.78
N ALA A 350 -1.04 -0.78 12.95
CA ALA A 350 -1.09 -1.52 14.22
C ALA A 350 -2.40 -2.32 14.28
N HIS A 351 -2.33 -3.61 13.90
CA HIS A 351 -3.49 -4.51 13.84
C HIS A 351 -4.11 -4.67 15.22
N ARG A 352 -5.35 -4.22 15.40
CA ARG A 352 -6.04 -4.19 16.72
C ARG A 352 -5.21 -3.48 17.80
N GLY A 353 -4.39 -2.51 17.41
CA GLY A 353 -3.31 -1.93 18.21
C GLY A 353 -2.01 -2.74 18.12
N MET A 354 -1.54 -3.31 19.21
CA MET A 354 -0.33 -4.14 19.27
C MET A 354 -0.56 -5.37 20.15
N PRO A 355 -1.33 -6.37 19.67
CA PRO A 355 -1.72 -7.56 20.41
C PRO A 355 -0.55 -8.46 20.80
N SER A 356 0.64 -8.24 20.21
CA SER A 356 1.88 -8.88 20.68
C SER A 356 2.35 -8.39 22.07
N LYS A 357 1.79 -7.29 22.60
CA LYS A 357 2.22 -6.65 23.85
C LYS A 357 1.08 -6.28 24.81
N ALA A 358 -0.15 -6.10 24.33
CA ALA A 358 -1.32 -5.73 25.14
C ALA A 358 -2.61 -6.38 24.60
N PRO A 359 -3.71 -6.44 25.36
CA PRO A 359 -4.96 -7.02 24.87
C PRO A 359 -5.47 -6.31 23.61
N GLU A 360 -5.75 -7.08 22.56
CA GLU A 360 -6.22 -6.58 21.27
C GLU A 360 -7.43 -5.66 21.38
N ASN A 361 -7.57 -4.71 20.46
CA ASN A 361 -8.76 -3.84 20.34
C ASN A 361 -9.04 -3.00 21.61
N THR A 362 -8.01 -2.65 22.37
CA THR A 362 -8.11 -1.79 23.57
C THR A 362 -7.37 -0.46 23.38
N ILE A 363 -7.74 0.57 24.15
CA ILE A 363 -7.02 1.86 24.14
C ILE A 363 -5.54 1.70 24.46
N ILE A 364 -5.20 0.79 25.39
CA ILE A 364 -3.82 0.52 25.77
C ILE A 364 -3.05 -0.07 24.59
N SER A 365 -3.63 -1.07 23.91
CA SER A 365 -3.04 -1.69 22.72
C SER A 365 -2.84 -0.70 21.58
N GLY A 366 -3.86 0.13 21.29
CA GLY A 366 -3.77 1.20 20.29
C GLY A 366 -2.66 2.20 20.62
N ARG A 367 -2.58 2.66 21.87
CA ARG A 367 -1.54 3.61 22.33
C ARG A 367 -0.14 3.03 22.16
N LEU A 368 0.08 1.78 22.56
CA LEU A 368 1.37 1.11 22.41
C LEU A 368 1.76 0.97 20.93
N GLY A 369 0.83 0.64 20.04
CA GLY A 369 1.08 0.59 18.60
C GLY A 369 1.51 1.94 18.03
N LEU A 370 0.82 3.03 18.41
CA LEU A 370 1.18 4.38 17.97
C LEU A 370 2.52 4.86 18.55
N GLU A 371 2.82 4.54 19.81
CA GLU A 371 4.10 4.85 20.46
C GLU A 371 5.26 4.05 19.86
N ALA A 372 4.98 2.88 19.30
CA ALA A 372 5.94 2.12 18.50
C ALA A 372 6.17 2.71 17.09
N GLY A 373 5.45 3.77 16.70
CA GLY A 373 5.63 4.44 15.41
C GLY A 373 4.66 4.02 14.32
N ALA A 374 3.58 3.32 14.65
CA ALA A 374 2.52 3.04 13.68
C ALA A 374 1.90 4.36 13.14
N ASP A 375 1.55 4.35 11.86
CA ASP A 375 0.85 5.44 11.18
C ASP A 375 -0.67 5.34 11.40
N PHE A 376 -1.17 4.11 11.54
CA PHE A 376 -2.59 3.79 11.77
C PHE A 376 -2.76 2.86 12.96
N ILE A 377 -3.86 3.03 13.70
CA ILE A 377 -4.46 1.94 14.48
C ILE A 377 -5.50 1.26 13.57
N GLU A 378 -5.43 -0.05 13.42
CA GLU A 378 -6.51 -0.82 12.83
C GLU A 378 -7.44 -1.34 13.94
N ASN A 379 -8.75 -1.25 13.74
CA ASN A 379 -9.77 -1.57 14.74
C ASN A 379 -10.95 -2.28 14.09
N ASP A 380 -11.55 -3.23 14.82
CA ASP A 380 -12.76 -3.95 14.42
C ASP A 380 -14.01 -3.39 15.12
N MET A 381 -15.11 -3.16 14.39
CA MET A 381 -16.31 -2.52 14.96
C MET A 381 -17.57 -3.39 14.91
N TYR A 382 -18.27 -3.44 16.05
CA TYR A 382 -19.65 -3.94 16.17
C TYR A 382 -20.60 -2.90 16.78
N LEU A 383 -21.89 -3.04 16.50
CA LEU A 383 -22.95 -2.21 17.07
C LEU A 383 -23.51 -2.87 18.33
N THR A 384 -23.64 -2.12 19.42
CA THR A 384 -24.30 -2.59 20.64
C THR A 384 -25.83 -2.53 20.52
N LYS A 385 -26.54 -3.21 21.42
CA LYS A 385 -28.01 -3.21 21.50
C LYS A 385 -28.61 -1.80 21.60
N ASP A 386 -27.91 -0.90 22.28
CA ASP A 386 -28.29 0.50 22.50
C ASP A 386 -27.64 1.48 21.52
N GLY A 387 -27.06 0.99 20.41
CA GLY A 387 -26.67 1.82 19.28
C GLY A 387 -25.31 2.51 19.38
N HIS A 388 -24.36 1.94 20.12
CA HIS A 388 -22.97 2.42 20.18
C HIS A 388 -22.05 1.54 19.35
N LEU A 389 -21.02 2.13 18.74
CA LEU A 389 -19.97 1.36 18.06
C LEU A 389 -18.88 1.02 19.07
N VAL A 390 -18.65 -0.27 19.27
CA VAL A 390 -17.62 -0.81 20.17
C VAL A 390 -16.55 -1.56 19.40
N ILE A 391 -15.35 -1.58 19.98
CA ILE A 391 -14.14 -2.07 19.33
C ILE A 391 -13.83 -3.49 19.82
N ILE A 392 -14.11 -4.48 18.99
CA ILE A 392 -13.92 -5.92 19.28
C ILE A 392 -14.00 -6.72 17.97
N HIS A 393 -13.15 -7.74 17.81
CA HIS A 393 -13.04 -8.51 16.56
C HIS A 393 -14.14 -9.56 16.37
N ASP A 394 -14.39 -10.34 17.41
CA ASP A 394 -15.32 -11.45 17.34
C ASP A 394 -16.76 -11.00 17.65
N PRO A 395 -17.78 -11.64 17.06
CA PRO A 395 -19.18 -11.30 17.33
C PRO A 395 -19.63 -11.68 18.75
N VAL A 396 -18.75 -12.32 19.54
CA VAL A 396 -19.01 -12.77 20.92
C VAL A 396 -17.93 -12.24 21.87
N VAL A 397 -18.33 -11.91 23.10
CA VAL A 397 -17.44 -11.23 24.06
C VAL A 397 -16.48 -12.20 24.77
N GLU A 398 -16.81 -13.49 24.86
CA GLU A 398 -15.99 -14.48 25.57
C GLU A 398 -14.62 -14.72 24.93
N SER A 399 -14.40 -14.33 23.67
CA SER A 399 -13.12 -14.53 22.99
C SER A 399 -11.98 -13.73 23.63
N THR A 400 -12.27 -12.51 24.10
CA THR A 400 -11.26 -11.57 24.63
C THR A 400 -11.56 -11.09 26.05
N THR A 401 -12.75 -11.40 26.58
CA THR A 401 -13.18 -10.92 27.90
C THR A 401 -13.54 -12.04 28.87
N ASN A 402 -13.87 -11.67 30.12
CA ASN A 402 -14.45 -12.55 31.13
C ASN A 402 -15.98 -12.76 31.01
N GLY A 403 -16.64 -12.15 30.03
CA GLY A 403 -18.08 -12.30 29.76
C GLY A 403 -18.43 -13.49 28.86
N LYS A 404 -19.72 -13.65 28.55
CA LYS A 404 -20.25 -14.59 27.54
C LYS A 404 -21.46 -14.01 26.81
N GLY A 405 -21.56 -14.25 25.51
CA GLY A 405 -22.70 -13.86 24.67
C GLY A 405 -22.30 -12.99 23.48
N LYS A 406 -23.26 -12.67 22.61
CA LYS A 406 -23.02 -11.88 21.40
C LYS A 406 -22.86 -10.41 21.75
N VAL A 407 -21.91 -9.72 21.14
CA VAL A 407 -21.65 -8.29 21.36
C VAL A 407 -22.91 -7.45 21.16
N GLU A 408 -23.67 -7.73 20.09
CA GLU A 408 -24.86 -6.96 19.71
C GLU A 408 -26.07 -7.19 20.65
N ASP A 409 -26.01 -8.15 21.58
CA ASP A 409 -27.05 -8.38 22.59
C ASP A 409 -26.83 -7.54 23.86
N PHE A 410 -25.66 -6.91 24.02
CA PHE A 410 -25.30 -6.11 25.18
C PHE A 410 -25.51 -4.61 24.93
N THR A 411 -25.86 -3.89 25.99
CA THR A 411 -25.74 -2.42 26.06
C THR A 411 -24.28 -2.02 26.29
N LEU A 412 -23.91 -0.79 25.91
CA LEU A 412 -22.56 -0.26 26.16
C LEU A 412 -22.20 -0.34 27.66
N ALA A 413 -23.13 0.02 28.53
CA ALA A 413 -22.94 -0.02 29.98
C ALA A 413 -22.67 -1.43 30.51
N GLN A 414 -23.20 -2.48 29.88
CA GLN A 414 -22.89 -3.86 30.24
C GLN A 414 -21.51 -4.28 29.71
N LEU A 415 -21.16 -3.93 28.46
CA LEU A 415 -19.85 -4.24 27.89
C LEU A 415 -18.70 -3.57 28.66
N LYS A 416 -18.88 -2.33 29.12
CA LYS A 416 -17.89 -1.59 29.91
C LYS A 416 -17.58 -2.22 31.28
N LYS A 417 -18.41 -3.15 31.75
CA LYS A 417 -18.16 -3.91 33.00
C LYS A 417 -17.29 -5.15 32.79
N LEU A 418 -17.10 -5.58 31.54
CA LEU A 418 -16.26 -6.73 31.22
C LEU A 418 -14.78 -6.35 31.28
N ASN A 419 -13.94 -7.32 31.64
CA ASN A 419 -12.49 -7.17 31.61
C ASN A 419 -11.94 -7.84 30.34
N ALA A 420 -11.53 -7.03 29.37
CA ALA A 420 -10.99 -7.42 28.07
C ALA A 420 -9.49 -7.73 28.14
N ASN A 421 -9.09 -8.59 29.09
CA ASN A 421 -7.69 -8.96 29.31
C ASN A 421 -7.43 -10.46 29.20
N LYS A 422 -8.32 -11.23 28.57
CA LYS A 422 -8.26 -12.70 28.60
C LYS A 422 -6.93 -13.27 28.10
N LEU A 423 -6.31 -12.61 27.12
CA LEU A 423 -4.99 -12.99 26.58
C LEU A 423 -3.81 -12.48 27.43
N PHE A 424 -4.04 -11.54 28.36
CA PHE A 424 -3.04 -10.97 29.27
C PHE A 424 -3.58 -10.86 30.71
N PRO A 425 -3.95 -11.98 31.35
CA PRO A 425 -4.71 -11.95 32.61
C PRO A 425 -3.95 -11.32 33.79
N SER A 426 -2.62 -11.36 33.77
CA SER A 426 -1.75 -10.84 34.84
C SER A 426 -1.18 -9.45 34.56
N GLY A 427 -1.15 -8.99 33.31
CA GLY A 427 -0.46 -7.75 32.91
C GLY A 427 -1.35 -6.51 32.86
N TYR A 428 -2.65 -6.70 32.66
CA TYR A 428 -3.59 -5.59 32.46
C TYR A 428 -4.92 -5.84 33.18
N PRO A 429 -5.04 -5.47 34.47
CA PRO A 429 -6.31 -5.56 35.18
C PRO A 429 -7.29 -4.48 34.69
N ASN A 430 -8.59 -4.81 34.68
CA ASN A 430 -9.68 -3.85 34.42
C ASN A 430 -9.63 -3.15 33.04
N VAL A 431 -9.21 -3.86 32.00
CA VAL A 431 -9.21 -3.30 30.64
C VAL A 431 -10.62 -3.34 30.08
N GLN A 432 -11.12 -2.23 29.58
CA GLN A 432 -12.46 -2.13 29.03
C GLN A 432 -12.47 -2.30 27.51
N ILE A 433 -13.58 -2.79 26.97
CA ILE A 433 -13.91 -2.69 25.54
C ILE A 433 -14.07 -1.18 25.20
N PRO A 434 -13.30 -0.63 24.25
CA PRO A 434 -13.46 0.75 23.81
C PRO A 434 -14.70 0.96 22.95
N THR A 435 -15.17 2.20 22.91
CA THR A 435 -16.01 2.76 21.86
C THR A 435 -15.15 3.27 20.71
N LEU A 436 -15.76 3.50 19.55
CA LEU A 436 -15.08 4.16 18.44
C LEU A 436 -14.66 5.59 18.80
N GLU A 437 -15.49 6.32 19.52
CA GLU A 437 -15.23 7.69 19.96
C GLU A 437 -13.93 7.78 20.79
N GLU A 438 -13.70 6.83 21.70
CA GLU A 438 -12.45 6.77 22.48
C GLU A 438 -11.23 6.49 21.61
N GLN A 439 -11.36 5.66 20.56
CA GLN A 439 -10.27 5.43 19.61
C GLN A 439 -9.99 6.66 18.75
N ILE A 440 -11.01 7.38 18.32
CA ILE A 440 -10.88 8.65 17.59
C ILE A 440 -10.11 9.67 18.45
N ASP A 441 -10.45 9.77 19.74
CA ASP A 441 -9.76 10.69 20.65
C ASP A 441 -8.29 10.31 20.83
N LEU A 442 -7.98 9.01 20.95
CA LEU A 442 -6.60 8.53 21.00
C LEU A 442 -5.84 8.87 19.71
N ALA A 443 -6.37 8.54 18.54
CA ALA A 443 -5.73 8.78 17.26
C ALA A 443 -5.45 10.27 17.03
N ARG A 444 -6.44 11.12 17.33
CA ARG A 444 -6.32 12.59 17.28
C ARG A 444 -5.21 13.11 18.18
N SER A 445 -5.16 12.65 19.43
CA SER A 445 -4.16 13.10 20.41
C SER A 445 -2.71 12.80 19.98
N LYS A 446 -2.51 11.80 19.11
CA LYS A 446 -1.22 11.40 18.58
C LYS A 446 -0.97 11.90 17.15
N GLY A 447 -1.94 12.55 16.51
CA GLY A 447 -1.85 12.97 15.10
C GLY A 447 -1.75 11.78 14.13
N LYS A 448 -2.42 10.67 14.44
CA LYS A 448 -2.39 9.40 13.68
C LYS A 448 -3.79 9.05 13.16
N MET A 449 -3.86 8.05 12.30
CA MET A 449 -5.12 7.66 11.65
C MET A 449 -5.70 6.35 12.21
N ILE A 450 -6.96 6.09 11.88
CA ILE A 450 -7.65 4.83 12.13
C ILE A 450 -7.97 4.17 10.80
N LEU A 451 -7.64 2.89 10.68
CA LEU A 451 -8.18 2.01 9.65
C LEU A 451 -9.27 1.14 10.28
N ALA A 452 -10.53 1.49 10.08
CA ALA A 452 -11.65 0.89 10.78
C ALA A 452 -12.32 -0.20 9.95
N GLU A 453 -12.31 -1.45 10.43
CA GLU A 453 -13.06 -2.56 9.85
C GLU A 453 -14.49 -2.59 10.39
N MET A 454 -15.49 -2.47 9.51
CA MET A 454 -16.88 -2.75 9.86
C MET A 454 -17.12 -4.27 9.85
N LYS A 455 -17.35 -4.85 11.03
CA LYS A 455 -17.68 -6.28 11.20
C LYS A 455 -19.18 -6.53 11.32
N SER A 456 -19.90 -5.61 11.97
CA SER A 456 -21.34 -5.75 12.14
C SER A 456 -22.03 -5.84 10.78
N LYS A 457 -22.96 -6.79 10.68
CA LYS A 457 -23.85 -6.93 9.52
C LYS A 457 -25.15 -6.15 9.70
N ASN A 458 -25.34 -5.53 10.87
CA ASN A 458 -26.49 -4.69 11.13
C ASN A 458 -26.40 -3.44 10.24
N PRO A 459 -27.40 -3.16 9.38
CA PRO A 459 -27.45 -1.94 8.58
C PRO A 459 -27.23 -0.65 9.36
N ALA A 460 -27.77 -0.58 10.59
CA ALA A 460 -27.67 0.60 11.45
C ALA A 460 -26.23 0.90 11.90
N ALA A 461 -25.32 -0.08 11.82
CA ALA A 461 -23.93 0.11 12.21
C ALA A 461 -23.21 1.15 11.32
N MET A 462 -23.50 1.15 10.01
CA MET A 462 -22.91 2.11 9.09
C MET A 462 -23.50 3.52 9.23
N GLU A 463 -24.80 3.61 9.50
CA GLU A 463 -25.46 4.88 9.84
C GLU A 463 -24.87 5.48 11.10
N LYS A 464 -24.69 4.66 12.15
CA LYS A 464 -24.03 5.08 13.38
C LYS A 464 -22.58 5.50 13.15
N LEU A 465 -21.83 4.80 12.29
CA LEU A 465 -20.46 5.18 11.94
C LEU A 465 -20.41 6.57 11.31
N VAL A 466 -21.25 6.84 10.32
CA VAL A 466 -21.33 8.15 9.66
C VAL A 466 -21.73 9.24 10.65
N GLN A 467 -22.65 8.95 11.57
CA GLN A 467 -22.99 9.87 12.65
C GLN A 467 -21.76 10.18 13.52
N VAL A 468 -21.05 9.17 14.02
CA VAL A 468 -19.87 9.36 14.87
C VAL A 468 -18.77 10.15 14.15
N ILE A 469 -18.52 9.86 12.87
CA ILE A 469 -17.52 10.61 12.07
C ILE A 469 -17.87 12.09 12.01
N ARG A 470 -19.14 12.44 11.79
CA ARG A 470 -19.61 13.84 11.74
C ARG A 470 -19.53 14.50 13.12
N ASP A 471 -20.07 13.84 14.14
CA ASP A 471 -20.12 14.37 15.51
C ASP A 471 -18.72 14.62 16.09
N LYS A 472 -17.75 13.76 15.77
CA LYS A 472 -16.36 13.91 16.22
C LYS A 472 -15.51 14.75 15.26
N ASN A 473 -16.02 15.16 14.10
CA ASN A 473 -15.25 15.75 13.01
C ASN A 473 -14.00 14.92 12.67
N ALA A 474 -14.20 13.63 12.38
CA ALA A 474 -13.13 12.64 12.24
C ALA A 474 -12.92 12.15 10.79
N GLU A 475 -13.52 12.82 9.82
CA GLU A 475 -13.44 12.42 8.41
C GLU A 475 -11.99 12.32 7.90
N ASP A 476 -11.13 13.24 8.34
CA ASP A 476 -9.73 13.31 7.96
C ASP A 476 -8.84 12.34 8.76
N LEU A 477 -9.37 11.68 9.79
CA LEU A 477 -8.60 10.77 10.67
C LEU A 477 -8.90 9.30 10.41
N MET A 478 -9.82 8.97 9.51
CA MET A 478 -10.32 7.61 9.34
C MET A 478 -10.34 7.15 7.88
N ASN A 479 -10.02 5.88 7.69
CA ASN A 479 -10.33 5.09 6.51
C ASN A 479 -11.21 3.91 6.94
N VAL A 480 -12.18 3.52 6.11
CA VAL A 480 -13.11 2.42 6.42
C VAL A 480 -12.90 1.23 5.49
N MET A 481 -12.96 0.03 6.02
CA MET A 481 -12.90 -1.21 5.26
C MET A 481 -13.90 -2.25 5.76
N SER A 482 -14.22 -3.25 4.93
CA SER A 482 -15.05 -4.39 5.33
C SER A 482 -14.90 -5.55 4.35
N PHE A 483 -15.16 -6.77 4.80
CA PHE A 483 -15.43 -7.92 3.92
C PHE A 483 -16.86 -7.89 3.35
N ASP A 484 -17.75 -7.10 3.94
CA ASP A 484 -19.15 -7.03 3.56
C ASP A 484 -19.37 -5.93 2.51
N ALA A 485 -19.53 -6.36 1.25
CA ALA A 485 -19.78 -5.46 0.12
C ALA A 485 -21.09 -4.65 0.25
N GLU A 486 -22.06 -5.13 1.03
CA GLU A 486 -23.30 -4.41 1.31
C GLU A 486 -23.06 -3.28 2.32
N GLN A 487 -22.22 -3.48 3.34
CA GLN A 487 -21.80 -2.40 4.23
C GLN A 487 -21.01 -1.32 3.48
N LEU A 488 -20.12 -1.71 2.57
CA LEU A 488 -19.39 -0.76 1.73
C LEU A 488 -20.34 0.02 0.78
N ARG A 489 -21.37 -0.64 0.24
CA ARG A 489 -22.42 0.05 -0.53
C ARG A 489 -23.10 1.11 0.32
N ARG A 490 -23.50 0.77 1.55
CA ARG A 490 -24.14 1.71 2.49
C ARG A 490 -23.26 2.92 2.78
N LEU A 491 -21.98 2.72 3.04
CA LEU A 491 -21.04 3.83 3.24
C LEU A 491 -20.99 4.74 2.02
N SER A 492 -20.89 4.16 0.81
CA SER A 492 -20.82 4.94 -0.43
C SER A 492 -22.10 5.76 -0.71
N GLU A 493 -23.24 5.40 -0.11
CA GLU A 493 -24.50 6.14 -0.22
C GLU A 493 -24.64 7.20 0.88
N LEU A 494 -24.29 6.86 2.11
CA LEU A 494 -24.42 7.73 3.28
C LEU A 494 -23.34 8.82 3.34
N MET A 495 -22.15 8.52 2.84
CA MET A 495 -20.98 9.40 2.84
C MET A 495 -20.13 9.16 1.58
N PRO A 496 -20.63 9.52 0.38
CA PRO A 496 -19.98 9.22 -0.92
C PRO A 496 -18.57 9.80 -1.06
N GLU A 497 -18.22 10.78 -0.22
CA GLU A 497 -16.91 11.41 -0.22
C GLU A 497 -15.84 10.56 0.49
N MET A 498 -16.24 9.60 1.35
CA MET A 498 -15.37 8.74 2.14
C MET A 498 -14.91 7.51 1.32
N PRO A 499 -13.60 7.31 1.10
CA PRO A 499 -13.08 6.16 0.40
C PRO A 499 -13.18 4.93 1.29
N CYS A 500 -13.29 3.78 0.65
CA CYS A 500 -13.34 2.51 1.36
C CYS A 500 -12.42 1.47 0.76
N GLY A 501 -12.06 0.48 1.59
CA GLY A 501 -11.31 -0.70 1.19
C GLY A 501 -12.16 -1.96 1.23
N LEU A 502 -12.04 -2.80 0.21
CA LEU A 502 -12.63 -4.14 0.23
C LEU A 502 -11.61 -5.11 0.79
N LEU A 503 -11.99 -5.78 1.88
CA LEU A 503 -11.22 -6.88 2.43
C LEU A 503 -11.49 -8.16 1.66
N THR A 504 -10.44 -8.88 1.30
CA THR A 504 -10.53 -10.12 0.52
C THR A 504 -9.60 -11.20 1.05
N GLY A 505 -9.99 -12.46 0.84
CA GLY A 505 -9.04 -13.58 0.90
C GLY A 505 -8.08 -13.54 -0.30
N GLU A 506 -7.50 -14.69 -0.64
CA GLU A 506 -6.54 -14.80 -1.73
C GLU A 506 -7.20 -14.65 -3.11
N ILE A 507 -7.15 -13.44 -3.67
CA ILE A 507 -7.62 -13.15 -5.04
C ILE A 507 -6.50 -12.71 -5.99
N ALA A 508 -5.37 -12.25 -5.44
CA ALA A 508 -4.17 -11.93 -6.20
C ALA A 508 -3.36 -13.20 -6.49
N ASN A 509 -2.68 -13.23 -7.63
CA ASN A 509 -1.82 -14.35 -7.99
C ASN A 509 -0.60 -13.88 -8.78
N GLU A 510 0.56 -13.89 -8.14
CA GLU A 510 1.85 -13.47 -8.70
C GLU A 510 2.28 -14.29 -9.91
N SER A 511 1.89 -15.57 -10.00
CA SER A 511 2.21 -16.41 -11.16
C SER A 511 1.24 -16.21 -12.33
N LYS A 512 0.13 -15.50 -12.11
CA LYS A 512 -0.92 -15.21 -13.10
C LYS A 512 -1.40 -13.77 -12.96
N VAL A 513 -0.45 -12.83 -13.06
CA VAL A 513 -0.70 -11.39 -12.83
C VAL A 513 -1.85 -10.90 -13.68
N ASP A 514 -1.81 -11.08 -15.00
CA ASP A 514 -2.84 -10.53 -15.91
C ASP A 514 -4.25 -11.00 -15.57
N GLN A 515 -4.41 -12.32 -15.37
CA GLN A 515 -5.70 -12.94 -15.07
C GLN A 515 -6.23 -12.47 -13.71
N SER A 516 -5.41 -12.54 -12.67
CA SER A 516 -5.81 -12.21 -11.30
C SER A 516 -6.04 -10.70 -11.13
N LEU A 517 -5.21 -9.86 -11.74
CA LEU A 517 -5.35 -8.41 -11.68
C LEU A 517 -6.58 -7.95 -12.47
N SER A 518 -6.89 -8.55 -13.62
CA SER A 518 -8.14 -8.24 -14.34
C SER A 518 -9.38 -8.53 -13.48
N GLY A 519 -9.44 -9.69 -12.83
CA GLY A 519 -10.53 -10.04 -11.91
C GLY A 519 -10.58 -9.12 -10.69
N THR A 520 -9.42 -8.79 -10.12
CA THR A 520 -9.29 -7.86 -9.01
C THR A 520 -9.83 -6.48 -9.37
N LEU A 521 -9.44 -5.93 -10.52
CA LEU A 521 -9.92 -4.63 -10.97
C LEU A 521 -11.43 -4.65 -11.16
N LYS A 522 -12.01 -5.69 -11.77
CA LYS A 522 -13.47 -5.82 -11.90
C LYS A 522 -14.16 -5.77 -10.54
N LEU A 523 -13.59 -6.42 -9.52
CA LEU A 523 -14.16 -6.41 -8.17
C LEU A 523 -14.03 -5.02 -7.50
N MET A 524 -12.84 -4.42 -7.55
CA MET A 524 -12.54 -3.15 -6.88
C MET A 524 -13.29 -1.97 -7.52
N GLN A 525 -13.39 -1.97 -8.85
CA GLN A 525 -13.90 -0.83 -9.58
C GLN A 525 -15.42 -0.65 -9.39
N VAL A 526 -16.21 -1.69 -9.09
CA VAL A 526 -17.66 -1.54 -8.87
C VAL A 526 -17.99 -0.48 -7.80
N ARG A 527 -17.13 -0.32 -6.79
CA ARG A 527 -17.30 0.65 -5.69
C ARG A 527 -16.10 1.57 -5.49
N ASN A 528 -15.15 1.57 -6.43
CA ASN A 528 -13.92 2.36 -6.32
C ASN A 528 -13.15 2.09 -5.00
N THR A 529 -13.05 0.81 -4.62
CA THR A 529 -12.42 0.38 -3.36
C THR A 529 -10.90 0.21 -3.50
N THR A 530 -10.18 0.27 -2.38
CA THR A 530 -8.81 -0.27 -2.29
C THR A 530 -8.84 -1.79 -2.13
N LEU A 531 -7.73 -2.45 -2.46
CA LEU A 531 -7.54 -3.88 -2.27
C LEU A 531 -6.85 -4.14 -0.92
N ASN A 532 -7.61 -4.63 0.05
CA ASN A 532 -7.08 -5.00 1.36
C ASN A 532 -7.09 -6.53 1.48
N THR A 533 -6.01 -7.20 1.10
CA THR A 533 -6.01 -8.65 0.90
C THR A 533 -5.01 -9.37 1.80
N THR A 534 -5.15 -10.68 1.95
CA THR A 534 -4.03 -11.48 2.47
C THR A 534 -2.76 -11.28 1.62
N TYR A 535 -1.59 -11.26 2.24
CA TYR A 535 -0.31 -11.25 1.51
C TYR A 535 -0.04 -12.56 0.75
N SER A 536 -0.79 -13.63 1.01
CA SER A 536 -0.72 -14.85 0.21
C SER A 536 -1.13 -14.58 -1.24
N GLY A 537 -0.36 -15.11 -2.19
CA GLY A 537 -0.61 -14.95 -3.62
C GLY A 537 -0.21 -13.58 -4.19
N LEU A 538 0.04 -12.57 -3.36
CA LEU A 538 0.63 -11.30 -3.78
C LEU A 538 2.14 -11.42 -4.05
N GLY A 539 2.64 -10.55 -4.90
CA GLY A 539 4.06 -10.40 -5.17
C GLY A 539 4.37 -9.09 -5.88
N GLN A 540 5.64 -8.91 -6.24
CA GLN A 540 6.14 -7.64 -6.76
C GLN A 540 5.53 -7.31 -8.13
N ASN A 541 5.45 -8.29 -9.04
CA ASN A 541 4.94 -8.07 -10.39
C ASN A 541 3.46 -7.71 -10.36
N PHE A 542 2.66 -8.35 -9.49
CA PHE A 542 1.26 -7.97 -9.30
C PHE A 542 1.13 -6.52 -8.82
N MET A 543 1.91 -6.13 -7.80
CA MET A 543 1.85 -4.77 -7.24
C MET A 543 2.33 -3.72 -8.25
N GLU A 544 3.35 -4.04 -9.05
CA GLU A 544 3.86 -3.18 -10.11
C GLU A 544 2.84 -3.01 -11.25
N ALA A 545 2.15 -4.07 -11.66
CA ALA A 545 1.07 -3.97 -12.64
C ALA A 545 -0.16 -3.22 -12.07
N ALA A 546 -0.43 -3.36 -10.77
CA ALA A 546 -1.54 -2.72 -10.07
C ALA A 546 -1.33 -1.20 -9.90
N LYS A 547 -0.11 -0.73 -9.59
CA LYS A 547 0.15 0.71 -9.39
C LYS A 547 -0.16 1.54 -10.64
N HIS A 548 0.14 1.03 -11.84
CA HIS A 548 -0.12 1.73 -13.10
C HIS A 548 -1.61 1.90 -13.38
N ARG A 549 -2.45 1.15 -12.66
CA ARG A 549 -3.92 1.18 -12.76
C ARG A 549 -4.57 1.93 -11.61
N GLY A 550 -3.77 2.61 -10.77
CA GLY A 550 -4.24 3.37 -9.62
C GLY A 550 -4.84 2.51 -8.51
N LEU A 551 -4.47 1.23 -8.43
CA LEU A 551 -4.94 0.36 -7.35
C LEU A 551 -4.03 0.50 -6.11
N ILE A 552 -4.65 0.82 -4.98
CA ILE A 552 -3.99 0.81 -3.67
C ILE A 552 -4.08 -0.61 -3.09
N VAL A 553 -2.94 -1.20 -2.76
CA VAL A 553 -2.82 -2.57 -2.24
C VAL A 553 -2.29 -2.55 -0.80
N SER A 554 -3.12 -2.96 0.16
CA SER A 554 -2.82 -2.97 1.59
C SER A 554 -2.91 -4.40 2.16
N PRO A 555 -1.81 -5.16 2.13
CA PRO A 555 -1.82 -6.55 2.59
C PRO A 555 -1.89 -6.70 4.13
N TRP A 556 -2.44 -7.84 4.57
CA TRP A 556 -2.55 -8.23 5.98
C TRP A 556 -2.42 -9.76 6.14
N THR A 557 -2.17 -10.33 7.33
CA THR A 557 -1.56 -9.72 8.53
C THR A 557 -0.13 -10.26 8.65
N PHE A 558 0.85 -9.38 8.75
CA PHE A 558 2.26 -9.76 8.80
C PHE A 558 2.73 -10.05 10.22
N ASN A 559 2.76 -11.32 10.59
CA ASN A 559 3.29 -11.78 11.89
C ASN A 559 4.60 -12.57 11.76
N ASP A 560 5.21 -12.51 10.58
CA ASP A 560 6.55 -12.99 10.29
C ASP A 560 7.42 -11.81 9.80
N LYS A 561 8.56 -11.58 10.45
CA LYS A 561 9.42 -10.42 10.19
C LYS A 561 10.01 -10.46 8.78
N ALA A 562 10.28 -11.64 8.23
CA ALA A 562 10.85 -11.79 6.89
C ALA A 562 9.86 -11.31 5.80
N ASN A 563 8.60 -11.73 5.87
CA ASN A 563 7.56 -11.24 4.96
C ASN A 563 7.24 -9.76 5.20
N PHE A 564 7.21 -9.29 6.46
CA PHE A 564 7.09 -7.87 6.78
C PHE A 564 8.15 -7.04 6.04
N MET A 565 9.44 -7.42 6.16
CA MET A 565 10.56 -6.76 5.48
C MET A 565 10.46 -6.85 3.96
N ARG A 566 10.05 -8.00 3.43
CA ARG A 566 9.90 -8.22 1.98
C ARG A 566 8.87 -7.27 1.38
N TYR A 567 7.69 -7.15 2.00
CA TYR A 567 6.60 -6.30 1.51
C TYR A 567 6.81 -4.81 1.81
N PHE A 568 7.51 -4.48 2.89
CA PHE A 568 8.09 -3.15 3.09
C PHE A 568 8.97 -2.76 1.92
N GLY A 569 9.86 -3.65 1.50
CA GLY A 569 10.67 -3.44 0.32
C GLY A 569 9.90 -3.49 -1.02
N TYR A 570 8.72 -4.08 -1.08
CA TYR A 570 7.87 -3.96 -2.27
C TYR A 570 7.14 -2.63 -2.35
N GLY A 571 7.20 -1.79 -1.30
CA GLY A 571 6.52 -0.50 -1.29
C GLY A 571 5.00 -0.62 -1.12
N ALA A 572 4.53 -1.69 -0.46
CA ALA A 572 3.10 -1.86 -0.17
C ALA A 572 2.53 -0.61 0.52
N TYR A 573 1.26 -0.27 0.24
CA TYR A 573 0.64 0.93 0.80
C TYR A 573 0.67 0.89 2.34
N GLY A 574 0.18 -0.22 2.90
CA GLY A 574 0.05 -0.42 4.33
C GLY A 574 0.43 -1.84 4.71
N ILE A 575 1.12 -1.98 5.83
CA ILE A 575 1.58 -3.27 6.38
C ILE A 575 0.89 -3.45 7.72
N THR A 576 -0.18 -4.24 7.71
CA THR A 576 -0.96 -4.56 8.91
C THR A 576 -0.28 -5.66 9.70
N THR A 577 0.10 -5.40 10.95
CA THR A 577 0.90 -6.32 11.77
C THR A 577 0.56 -6.21 13.25
N ASP A 578 0.74 -7.32 13.98
CA ASP A 578 0.68 -7.34 15.45
C ASP A 578 1.97 -6.81 16.10
N TYR A 579 3.02 -6.60 15.31
CA TYR A 579 4.39 -6.32 15.74
C TYR A 579 4.90 -4.97 15.20
N ALA A 580 4.10 -3.90 15.35
CA ALA A 580 4.44 -2.56 14.86
C ALA A 580 5.85 -2.08 15.29
N PHE A 581 6.33 -2.56 16.45
CA PHE A 581 7.66 -2.24 16.96
C PHE A 581 8.83 -2.72 16.10
N TRP A 582 8.63 -3.63 15.14
CA TRP A 582 9.71 -4.07 14.24
C TRP A 582 10.29 -2.94 13.39
N ALA A 583 9.49 -1.94 13.06
CA ALA A 583 9.92 -0.81 12.23
C ALA A 583 10.28 0.45 13.04
N SER A 584 10.12 0.46 14.36
CA SER A 584 10.25 1.67 15.20
C SER A 584 11.52 2.47 14.94
N ASP A 585 12.65 1.78 14.80
CA ASP A 585 13.98 2.36 14.63
C ASP A 585 14.43 2.45 13.17
N TRP A 586 13.59 2.05 12.23
CA TRP A 586 13.91 2.16 10.81
C TRP A 586 13.69 3.59 10.34
N ALA A 587 14.52 4.03 9.38
CA ALA A 587 14.37 5.33 8.76
C ALA A 587 13.04 5.42 7.99
N ALA A 588 12.16 6.31 8.43
CA ALA A 588 10.87 6.58 7.83
C ALA A 588 10.97 7.63 6.72
N SER A 589 11.85 8.62 6.89
CA SER A 589 12.07 9.71 5.94
C SER A 589 13.42 10.39 6.15
N VAL A 590 13.85 11.14 5.14
CA VAL A 590 15.00 12.05 5.22
C VAL A 590 14.65 13.43 4.69
N THR A 591 15.11 14.46 5.36
CA THR A 591 15.08 15.87 4.90
C THR A 591 16.50 16.41 4.86
N PRO A 592 16.82 17.36 3.97
CA PRO A 592 18.15 17.95 3.99
C PRO A 592 18.32 18.76 5.28
N GLY A 593 19.53 18.77 5.85
CA GLY A 593 19.84 19.67 6.98
C GLY A 593 19.77 21.14 6.57
N ILE A 594 20.03 21.43 5.29
CA ILE A 594 19.96 22.75 4.67
C ILE A 594 19.40 22.60 3.25
N GLU A 595 18.33 23.33 2.92
CA GLU A 595 17.65 23.25 1.61
C GLU A 595 18.29 24.13 0.53
N LYS A 596 18.87 25.26 0.93
CA LYS A 596 19.55 26.20 0.05
C LYS A 596 20.86 26.66 0.66
N VAL A 597 21.93 26.59 -0.11
CA VAL A 597 23.27 27.03 0.28
C VAL A 597 23.75 28.08 -0.72
N VAL A 598 24.30 29.17 -0.21
CA VAL A 598 25.06 30.14 -1.00
C VAL A 598 26.54 29.92 -0.67
N LEU A 599 27.38 29.79 -1.69
CA LEU A 599 28.81 29.52 -1.56
C LEU A 599 29.62 30.55 -2.33
N ASP A 600 30.64 31.10 -1.70
CA ASP A 600 31.65 31.87 -2.41
C ASP A 600 32.57 30.95 -3.23
N MET A 601 33.19 31.47 -4.28
CA MET A 601 34.16 30.72 -5.09
C MET A 601 35.24 30.04 -4.23
N ASN A 602 35.44 28.73 -4.45
CA ASN A 602 36.32 27.85 -3.67
C ASN A 602 35.88 27.56 -2.22
N GLU A 603 34.78 28.12 -1.75
CA GLU A 603 34.19 27.73 -0.46
C GLU A 603 33.76 26.26 -0.50
N SER A 604 33.92 25.57 0.64
CA SER A 604 33.53 24.17 0.79
C SER A 604 32.66 23.99 2.02
N THR A 605 31.53 23.31 1.84
CA THR A 605 30.61 22.99 2.93
C THR A 605 30.21 21.51 2.92
N GLY A 606 29.89 20.97 4.08
CA GLY A 606 29.32 19.64 4.23
C GLY A 606 27.80 19.69 4.11
N LEU A 607 27.21 18.68 3.47
CA LEU A 607 25.77 18.50 3.44
C LEU A 607 25.39 17.27 4.28
N SER A 608 24.39 17.43 5.15
CA SER A 608 23.84 16.36 5.98
C SER A 608 22.36 16.15 5.70
N VAL A 609 21.85 15.02 6.18
CA VAL A 609 20.42 14.72 6.22
C VAL A 609 19.95 14.60 7.65
N ILE A 610 18.72 15.04 7.90
CA ILE A 610 17.98 14.71 9.11
C ILE A 610 17.20 13.44 8.81
N VAL A 611 17.59 12.34 9.44
CA VAL A 611 16.88 11.06 9.38
C VAL A 611 15.83 11.05 10.47
N GLU A 612 14.58 10.75 10.11
CA GLU A 612 13.50 10.53 11.08
C GLU A 612 13.08 9.06 11.04
N THR A 613 13.03 8.40 12.19
CA THR A 613 12.58 7.00 12.31
C THR A 613 11.06 6.90 12.42
N PHE A 614 10.48 5.70 12.28
CA PHE A 614 9.03 5.52 12.48
C PHE A 614 8.53 5.95 13.85
N LYS A 615 9.33 5.75 14.91
CA LYS A 615 9.01 6.23 16.26
C LYS A 615 9.28 7.73 16.47
N GLY A 616 9.68 8.45 15.43
CA GLY A 616 9.90 9.90 15.45
C GLY A 616 11.25 10.35 16.03
N THR A 617 12.22 9.44 16.18
CA THR A 617 13.58 9.84 16.57
C THR A 617 14.25 10.54 15.40
N ARG A 618 14.82 11.72 15.64
CA ARG A 618 15.52 12.52 14.64
C ARG A 618 17.02 12.54 14.90
N THR A 619 17.81 12.30 13.87
CA THR A 619 19.28 12.31 13.93
C THR A 619 19.87 12.98 12.71
N ASP A 620 20.83 13.88 12.91
CA ASP A 620 21.70 14.33 11.81
C ASP A 620 22.59 13.15 11.37
N SER A 621 22.74 12.99 10.06
CA SER A 621 23.55 11.93 9.47
C SER A 621 24.23 12.40 8.20
N LYS A 622 25.40 11.82 7.93
CA LYS A 622 26.08 12.01 6.66
C LYS A 622 25.23 11.45 5.52
N ALA A 623 25.30 12.12 4.37
CA ALA A 623 24.67 11.67 3.15
C ALA A 623 25.67 11.59 2.01
N GLU A 624 25.34 10.78 1.02
CA GLU A 624 25.97 10.83 -0.27
C GLU A 624 25.32 11.89 -1.13
N ILE A 625 26.13 12.74 -1.74
CA ILE A 625 25.69 13.86 -2.57
C ILE A 625 25.64 13.39 -4.02
N ILE A 626 24.48 13.53 -4.65
CA ILE A 626 24.24 13.13 -6.03
C ILE A 626 23.89 14.39 -6.83
N VAL A 627 24.76 14.76 -7.77
CA VAL A 627 24.58 15.96 -8.58
C VAL A 627 23.53 15.73 -9.66
N LEU A 628 22.49 16.56 -9.68
CA LEU A 628 21.43 16.53 -10.70
C LEU A 628 21.80 17.35 -11.93
N ASP A 629 22.34 18.54 -11.71
CA ASP A 629 22.81 19.50 -12.70
C ASP A 629 23.89 20.43 -12.10
N GLY A 630 24.53 21.25 -12.94
CA GLY A 630 25.59 22.17 -12.51
C GLY A 630 26.89 21.48 -12.12
N GLN A 631 27.25 20.38 -12.79
CA GLN A 631 28.47 19.60 -12.53
C GLN A 631 29.76 20.41 -12.75
N ASP A 632 29.70 21.44 -13.58
CA ASP A 632 30.76 22.42 -13.81
C ASP A 632 30.85 23.46 -12.68
N LYS A 633 29.76 23.68 -11.94
CA LYS A 633 29.66 24.71 -10.89
C LYS A 633 30.24 24.26 -9.56
N ILE A 634 30.23 22.95 -9.29
CA ILE A 634 30.65 22.37 -8.02
C ILE A 634 31.51 21.11 -8.19
N VAL A 635 32.34 20.82 -7.18
CA VAL A 635 33.02 19.52 -7.04
C VAL A 635 32.53 18.85 -5.76
N VAL A 636 32.14 17.57 -5.88
CA VAL A 636 31.74 16.74 -4.74
C VAL A 636 32.91 15.86 -4.31
N SER A 637 33.29 15.92 -3.03
CA SER A 637 34.31 15.04 -2.46
C SER A 637 34.05 14.78 -0.97
N GLY A 638 34.01 13.51 -0.57
CA GLY A 638 33.94 13.10 0.84
C GLY A 638 32.73 13.65 1.62
N GLY A 639 31.56 13.78 0.97
CA GLY A 639 30.35 14.36 1.58
C GLY A 639 30.35 15.89 1.68
N LYS A 640 31.29 16.55 0.99
CA LYS A 640 31.34 18.01 0.85
C LYS A 640 31.11 18.42 -0.59
N VAL A 641 30.56 19.62 -0.75
CA VAL A 641 30.52 20.36 -2.01
C VAL A 641 31.51 21.51 -1.94
N THR A 642 32.24 21.75 -3.02
CA THR A 642 33.15 22.89 -3.17
C THR A 642 32.77 23.68 -4.41
N ALA A 643 32.54 24.99 -4.27
CA ALA A 643 32.22 25.89 -5.36
C ALA A 643 33.40 26.04 -6.36
N LYS A 644 33.10 26.02 -7.66
CA LYS A 644 34.10 26.09 -8.75
C LYS A 644 33.82 27.13 -9.81
N GLU A 645 32.58 27.32 -10.20
CA GLU A 645 32.19 28.34 -11.16
C GLU A 645 30.87 28.98 -10.72
N GLN A 646 30.70 30.26 -11.04
CA GLN A 646 29.46 30.98 -10.77
C GLN A 646 28.27 30.30 -11.46
N GLY A 647 27.15 30.24 -10.75
CA GLY A 647 25.91 29.67 -11.25
C GLY A 647 25.15 28.91 -10.17
N THR A 648 24.24 28.06 -10.61
CA THR A 648 23.41 27.23 -9.74
C THR A 648 23.65 25.76 -10.04
N ALA A 649 23.74 24.96 -8.99
CA ALA A 649 23.74 23.50 -9.07
C ALA A 649 22.68 22.94 -8.13
N HIS A 650 22.10 21.80 -8.51
CA HIS A 650 21.15 21.08 -7.66
C HIS A 650 21.65 19.69 -7.35
N VAL A 651 21.46 19.25 -6.11
CA VAL A 651 21.89 17.93 -5.64
C VAL A 651 20.78 17.22 -4.88
N LEU A 652 20.75 15.90 -4.95
CA LEU A 652 20.02 15.04 -4.00
C LEU A 652 20.97 14.56 -2.93
N LEU A 653 20.46 14.40 -1.71
CA LEU A 653 21.18 13.73 -0.64
C LEU A 653 20.58 12.33 -0.44
N ARG A 654 21.41 11.30 -0.59
CA ARG A 654 21.06 9.90 -0.39
C ARG A 654 21.52 9.42 0.97
N TYR A 655 20.62 8.75 1.69
CA TYR A 655 20.89 8.02 2.91
C TYR A 655 20.54 6.54 2.73
N THR A 656 21.49 5.65 2.96
CA THR A 656 21.25 4.21 2.92
C THR A 656 20.96 3.70 4.33
N ALA A 657 19.70 3.42 4.61
CA ALA A 657 19.26 2.81 5.85
C ALA A 657 19.61 1.31 5.87
N SER A 658 19.93 0.79 7.06
CA SER A 658 20.15 -0.64 7.29
C SER A 658 19.07 -1.18 8.22
N ILE A 659 18.53 -2.37 7.91
CA ILE A 659 17.55 -3.05 8.75
C ILE A 659 18.27 -4.09 9.61
N GLU A 660 17.99 -4.09 10.91
CA GLU A 660 18.48 -5.12 11.83
C GLU A 660 17.94 -6.52 11.44
N GLY A 661 18.86 -7.44 11.14
CA GLY A 661 18.55 -8.78 10.65
C GLY A 661 18.65 -8.94 9.12
N GLY A 662 19.00 -7.89 8.39
CA GLY A 662 19.36 -7.94 6.96
C GLY A 662 18.61 -6.96 6.08
N GLY A 663 19.20 -6.58 4.94
CA GLY A 663 18.59 -5.67 3.97
C GLY A 663 18.96 -4.20 4.17
N ARG A 664 19.06 -3.48 3.06
CA ARG A 664 19.37 -2.04 2.98
C ARG A 664 18.37 -1.39 2.03
N TYR A 665 18.07 -0.12 2.26
CA TYR A 665 17.27 0.67 1.35
C TYR A 665 17.71 2.12 1.35
N ASP A 666 17.55 2.77 0.21
CA ASP A 666 17.89 4.18 0.03
C ASP A 666 16.68 5.08 0.25
N LEU A 667 16.93 6.19 0.91
CA LEU A 667 16.04 7.34 1.03
C LEU A 667 16.75 8.55 0.42
N TYR A 668 15.96 9.42 -0.23
CA TYR A 668 16.45 10.61 -0.89
C TYR A 668 15.69 11.84 -0.39
N THR A 669 16.42 12.93 -0.17
CA THR A 669 15.84 14.23 0.14
C THR A 669 15.09 14.81 -1.05
N GLN A 670 14.35 15.90 -0.83
CA GLN A 670 14.08 16.84 -1.92
C GLN A 670 15.40 17.47 -2.41
N PRO A 671 15.46 17.99 -3.65
CA PRO A 671 16.67 18.66 -4.15
C PRO A 671 17.13 19.81 -3.27
N VAL A 672 18.43 19.88 -3.03
CA VAL A 672 19.12 21.00 -2.38
C VAL A 672 19.65 21.92 -3.47
N THR A 673 19.43 23.23 -3.30
CA THR A 673 19.91 24.26 -4.24
C THR A 673 21.23 24.84 -3.75
N LEU A 674 22.23 24.90 -4.62
CA LEU A 674 23.55 25.47 -4.36
C LEU A 674 23.75 26.66 -5.31
N GLU A 675 23.89 27.86 -4.75
CA GLU A 675 24.18 29.08 -5.51
C GLU A 675 25.65 29.46 -5.30
N VAL A 676 26.41 29.59 -6.38
CA VAL A 676 27.81 30.00 -6.35
C VAL A 676 27.91 31.48 -6.73
N SER A 677 28.34 32.33 -5.78
CA SER A 677 28.55 33.77 -5.94
C SER A 677 29.95 34.10 -6.47
N GLU A 678 30.04 35.19 -7.25
CA GLU A 678 31.29 35.67 -7.87
C GLU A 678 32.26 36.36 -6.88
N THR A 679 31.82 36.69 -5.66
CA THR A 679 32.57 37.59 -4.77
C THR A 679 32.71 37.06 -3.35
N GLY A 680 33.96 36.88 -2.90
CA GLY A 680 34.33 36.97 -1.49
C GLY A 680 34.13 38.41 -0.96
N GLY A 681 32.87 38.82 -0.82
CA GLY A 681 32.45 40.17 -0.49
C GLY A 681 31.68 40.19 0.84
N ALA A 682 32.36 40.68 1.88
CA ALA A 682 31.86 41.11 3.18
C ALA A 682 30.42 40.71 3.56
N ALA A 683 30.32 39.81 4.55
CA ALA A 683 29.11 39.45 5.27
C ALA A 683 28.18 40.65 5.54
N VAL A 684 27.00 40.66 4.91
CA VAL A 684 25.87 41.41 5.43
C VAL A 684 25.24 40.54 6.52
N LYS A 685 25.57 40.86 7.77
CA LYS A 685 24.85 40.34 8.94
C LYS A 685 23.41 40.87 8.88
N LEU A 686 22.43 39.96 8.80
CA LEU A 686 21.06 40.20 9.23
C LEU A 686 20.95 39.99 10.74
#